data_AF-A0A1B9GTK6-F1
#
_entry.id   AF-A0A1B9GTK6-F1
#
_cell.length_a   1.000
_cell.length_b   1.000
_cell.length_c   1.000
_cell.angle_alpha   90.00
_cell.angle_beta   90.00
_cell.angle_gamma   90.00
#
_symmetry.space_group_name_H-M   'P 1'
#
loop_
_entity.id
_entity.type
_entity.pdbx_description
1 polymer ?
#
loop_
_entity_poly.entity_id
_entity_poly.type
_entity_poly.pdbx_seq_one_letter_code
_entity_poly.pdbx_strand_id
1 'polypeptide(L)'
;MQIQDKRPPMWVSYWMAFSIAIVTWDAAYCFLRPRSFGTGDLAWIWAPYNMVPYSMVDYLYGQQAVDSGDGFTNAQALMNVIEVILAMEYLYLRHTSPRVSSKTPNPAHHYHAHAPLVGFAGALMTLSKTALYFLQEYFCDWCMVGHNNRFTFWTVWVATNDRASANLVSSYFRTWVVVPFIVCVVLGQFITEALMRDTATQIAYYEHITAEKSPSATPPEAHPNGKVIEEEHLTNGNAEHEELSASISAPTSVLPLTFHLEGLSVLIIGSNRLAATRASTFTNAQSRVTIASRSPLSEAAEEVRHLVETSVVSYEQLKSESSRSWSSLLSKSEASLVCVTDTLIGSTSRRNASSARLLFEAALSLRIPVNISDQPTLSTFTFPSVHRFLGNNGQPSNLYVAVTTNGQGCRLSGRIKREIVSRLPGNVGTAVDNVGKLRAHAKAKAAKISDDDDTAPLNSPVPQIATPSISRNASVDRFEVILSEEEQQLRRMRWVHQMSEYYSFEHLARLKDRDLESALELWSSTPVSGTLTHHGANPLGKGKGRILLIGSGPGHPGLLTCAAHHALKTATLILSDKLVPAEILALIPPSTKLHIAKKFPGNAEGAQNEMMELALAGAQAGEVVVRLKQGDPFVYGRGGEEVLYFREHGFESIVIPGISSALAAPLMMGIPVTQRGVAESLVMCTGVGRQGKAVQLPGYIKSRTLVMLMGVARIKQIIEVLTSAEAKGRDGVAYPRHLPIGIIERASSPDQRVILSTLGEIEESLKKVDERPPGMMIVGWAALCLEGKGRVDILDRGVEDEEGIVQEWLGAEGYKIREGLDEGWKEILAGIQ
;
A
#
# COMPACT_ATOMS: atom_id res chain seq x y z
N MET A 1 4.22 34.58 19.74
CA MET A 1 4.94 33.87 20.82
C MET A 1 6.40 33.79 20.40
N GLN A 2 7.31 34.60 20.97
CA GLN A 2 8.74 34.52 20.62
C GLN A 2 9.32 33.26 21.27
N ILE A 3 9.41 32.18 20.50
CA ILE A 3 9.99 30.91 20.94
C ILE A 3 11.45 30.90 20.49
N GLN A 4 12.37 30.96 21.44
CA GLN A 4 13.82 30.95 21.20
C GLN A 4 14.26 29.73 20.36
N ASP A 5 15.20 29.95 19.46
CA ASP A 5 15.98 28.91 18.79
C ASP A 5 16.84 28.17 19.81
N LYS A 6 16.26 27.15 20.44
CA LYS A 6 17.03 26.21 21.26
C LYS A 6 18.01 25.49 20.35
N ARG A 7 19.22 25.20 20.85
CA ARG A 7 20.20 24.34 20.17
C ARG A 7 20.20 22.96 20.84
N PRO A 8 20.63 21.88 20.16
CA PRO A 8 20.81 20.59 20.81
C PRO A 8 21.74 20.69 22.04
N PRO A 9 21.44 20.01 23.15
CA PRO A 9 22.22 20.12 24.39
C PRO A 9 23.69 19.73 24.22
N MET A 10 24.59 20.48 24.87
CA MET A 10 26.04 20.26 24.78
C MET A 10 26.50 18.89 25.31
N TRP A 11 25.79 18.32 26.29
CA TRP A 11 26.12 17.00 26.84
C TRP A 11 26.00 15.89 25.78
N VAL A 12 25.13 16.04 24.77
CA VAL A 12 25.03 15.10 23.65
C VAL A 12 26.32 15.13 22.82
N SER A 13 26.90 16.30 22.60
CA SER A 13 28.20 16.41 21.92
C SER A 13 29.33 15.78 22.73
N TYR A 14 29.36 15.94 24.05
CA TYR A 14 30.35 15.26 24.88
C TYR A 14 30.22 13.73 24.81
N TRP A 15 28.99 13.21 24.82
CA TRP A 15 28.74 11.78 24.65
C TRP A 15 29.20 11.26 23.28
N MET A 16 28.88 11.97 22.20
CA MET A 16 29.29 11.57 20.84
C MET A 16 30.81 11.58 20.69
N ALA A 17 31.49 12.59 21.23
CA ALA A 17 32.96 12.67 21.22
C ALA A 17 33.61 11.52 22.01
N PHE A 18 33.05 11.21 23.19
CA PHE A 18 33.50 10.09 24.02
C PHE A 18 33.26 8.74 23.33
N SER A 19 32.09 8.56 22.71
CA SER A 19 31.72 7.33 22.00
C SER A 19 32.65 7.06 20.82
N ILE A 20 33.04 8.10 20.06
CA ILE A 20 34.00 7.97 18.95
C ILE A 20 35.29 7.29 19.41
N ALA A 21 35.86 7.73 20.55
CA ALA A 21 37.13 7.19 21.03
C ALA A 21 37.03 5.69 21.39
N ILE A 22 35.98 5.30 22.10
CA ILE A 22 35.79 3.91 22.56
C ILE A 22 35.39 2.99 21.42
N VAL A 23 34.43 3.40 20.60
CA VAL A 23 33.90 2.56 19.52
C VAL A 23 34.96 2.35 18.42
N THR A 24 35.80 3.35 18.15
CA THR A 24 36.95 3.21 17.25
C THR A 24 37.98 2.25 17.82
N TRP A 25 38.24 2.32 19.13
CA TRP A 25 39.16 1.42 19.83
C TRP A 25 38.71 -0.05 19.73
N ASP A 26 37.41 -0.31 19.91
CA ASP A 26 36.82 -1.65 19.82
C ASP A 26 36.78 -2.19 18.38
N ALA A 27 36.44 -1.34 17.41
CA ALA A 27 36.45 -1.73 15.99
C ALA A 27 37.87 -2.09 15.52
N ALA A 28 38.87 -1.31 15.94
CA ALA A 28 40.27 -1.56 15.62
C ALA A 28 40.79 -2.86 16.26
N TYR A 29 40.32 -3.22 17.46
CA TYR A 29 40.63 -4.52 18.08
C TYR A 29 40.23 -5.68 17.17
N CYS A 30 39.02 -5.64 16.59
CA CYS A 30 38.49 -6.72 15.78
C CYS A 30 39.14 -6.80 14.39
N PHE A 31 39.35 -5.66 13.72
CA PHE A 31 39.93 -5.63 12.37
C PHE A 31 41.42 -5.93 12.30
N LEU A 32 42.18 -5.62 13.36
CA LEU A 32 43.63 -5.84 13.38
C LEU A 32 44.03 -7.24 13.86
N ARG A 33 43.08 -8.17 13.99
CA ARG A 33 43.37 -9.57 14.31
C ARG A 33 44.13 -10.22 13.13
N PRO A 34 45.20 -11.00 13.39
CA PRO A 34 45.63 -11.50 14.69
C PRO A 34 46.63 -10.64 15.48
N ARG A 35 47.03 -9.47 14.96
CA ARG A 35 48.07 -8.62 15.58
C ARG A 35 47.61 -7.96 16.88
N SER A 36 46.32 -7.70 17.04
CA SER A 36 45.71 -7.02 18.20
C SER A 36 45.43 -7.92 19.41
N PHE A 37 45.56 -9.25 19.30
CA PHE A 37 45.19 -10.19 20.36
C PHE A 37 46.34 -11.14 20.75
N GLY A 38 46.29 -11.70 21.96
CA GLY A 38 47.19 -12.79 22.40
C GLY A 38 48.68 -12.38 22.39
N THR A 39 49.51 -13.10 21.63
CA THR A 39 50.95 -12.81 21.45
C THR A 39 51.22 -11.91 20.23
N GLY A 40 50.20 -11.28 19.64
CA GLY A 40 50.34 -10.37 18.52
C GLY A 40 51.21 -9.15 18.86
N ASP A 41 51.91 -8.61 17.86
CA ASP A 41 52.85 -7.50 18.02
C ASP A 41 52.19 -6.18 18.45
N LEU A 42 50.88 -6.04 18.22
CA LEU A 42 50.07 -4.89 18.63
C LEU A 42 49.17 -5.18 19.85
N ALA A 43 49.25 -6.38 20.45
CA ALA A 43 48.37 -6.81 21.54
C ALA A 43 48.50 -5.95 22.82
N TRP A 44 49.65 -5.29 23.00
CA TRP A 44 49.90 -4.37 24.12
C TRP A 44 48.99 -3.13 24.09
N ILE A 45 48.51 -2.72 22.91
CA ILE A 45 47.58 -1.59 22.76
C ILE A 45 46.27 -1.93 23.49
N TRP A 46 45.72 -3.12 23.26
CA TRP A 46 44.50 -3.61 23.89
C TRP A 46 44.76 -4.41 25.17
N ALA A 47 45.74 -4.00 25.97
CA ALA A 47 46.12 -4.68 27.21
C ALA A 47 44.92 -5.02 28.12
N PRO A 48 43.88 -4.17 28.32
CA PRO A 48 42.71 -4.54 29.12
C PRO A 48 41.94 -5.77 28.59
N TYR A 49 41.82 -5.93 27.27
CA TYR A 49 41.20 -7.13 26.65
C TYR A 49 42.10 -8.37 26.73
N ASN A 50 43.41 -8.18 26.93
CA ASN A 50 44.40 -9.25 26.97
C ASN A 50 44.93 -9.58 28.38
N MET A 51 44.59 -8.80 29.42
CA MET A 51 45.08 -8.95 30.81
C MET A 51 44.42 -10.09 31.61
N VAL A 52 43.46 -10.77 31.02
CA VAL A 52 42.76 -11.96 31.52
C VAL A 52 42.87 -13.01 30.40
N PRO A 53 42.85 -14.34 30.64
CA PRO A 53 42.73 -15.34 29.57
C PRO A 53 41.43 -15.22 28.72
N TYR A 54 40.77 -14.06 28.75
CA TYR A 54 39.63 -13.63 27.97
C TYR A 54 39.82 -13.85 26.46
N SER A 55 40.92 -13.38 25.88
CA SER A 55 41.18 -13.56 24.44
C SER A 55 41.41 -15.03 24.02
N MET A 56 41.65 -15.93 24.98
CA MET A 56 41.85 -17.37 24.74
C MET A 56 40.60 -18.21 25.03
N VAL A 57 39.62 -17.66 25.75
CA VAL A 57 38.42 -18.38 26.24
C VAL A 57 37.13 -17.85 25.59
N ASP A 58 37.14 -16.60 25.10
CA ASP A 58 35.95 -15.97 24.50
C ASP A 58 35.75 -16.42 23.05
N TYR A 59 34.58 -17.01 22.79
CA TYR A 59 34.20 -17.53 21.47
C TYR A 59 33.75 -16.44 20.49
N LEU A 60 33.53 -15.21 20.94
CA LEU A 60 33.05 -14.08 20.14
C LEU A 60 34.21 -13.16 19.71
N TYR A 61 35.08 -12.80 20.64
CA TYR A 61 36.19 -11.86 20.43
C TYR A 61 37.57 -12.53 20.41
N GLY A 62 37.69 -13.77 20.90
CA GLY A 62 38.96 -14.48 21.09
C GLY A 62 39.48 -15.26 19.88
N GLN A 63 40.57 -15.99 20.10
CA GLN A 63 41.29 -16.77 19.08
C GLN A 63 40.41 -17.81 18.38
N GLN A 64 39.47 -18.43 19.11
CA GLN A 64 38.59 -19.46 18.57
C GLN A 64 37.71 -18.96 17.42
N ALA A 65 37.21 -17.71 17.49
CA ALA A 65 36.44 -17.09 16.40
C ALA A 65 37.28 -16.87 15.13
N VAL A 66 38.56 -16.54 15.30
CA VAL A 66 39.51 -16.35 14.19
C VAL A 66 39.85 -17.70 13.56
N ASP A 67 40.10 -18.71 14.38
CA ASP A 67 40.43 -20.07 13.92
C ASP A 67 39.25 -20.76 13.22
N SER A 68 38.01 -20.47 13.66
CA SER A 68 36.79 -20.98 13.02
C SER A 68 36.41 -20.23 11.73
N GLY A 69 37.11 -19.15 11.39
CA GLY A 69 36.77 -18.29 10.25
C GLY A 69 35.44 -17.55 10.43
N ASP A 70 35.03 -17.26 11.66
CA ASP A 70 33.78 -16.58 11.93
C ASP A 70 33.89 -15.06 11.63
N GLY A 71 33.26 -14.65 10.54
CA GLY A 71 33.22 -13.26 10.09
C GLY A 71 32.26 -12.37 10.89
N PHE A 72 31.44 -12.94 11.78
CA PHE A 72 30.38 -12.23 12.49
C PHE A 72 30.92 -11.03 13.29
N THR A 73 32.00 -11.23 14.05
CA THR A 73 32.60 -10.17 14.88
C THR A 73 33.25 -9.06 14.05
N ASN A 74 33.73 -9.36 12.85
CA ASN A 74 34.25 -8.33 11.93
C ASN A 74 33.12 -7.56 11.24
N ALA A 75 32.00 -8.23 10.94
CA ALA A 75 30.78 -7.56 10.50
C ALA A 75 30.21 -6.65 11.61
N GLN A 76 30.32 -7.07 12.87
CA GLN A 76 30.00 -6.29 14.06
C GLN A 76 30.82 -4.99 14.12
N ALA A 77 32.14 -5.11 13.92
CA ALA A 77 33.06 -3.99 13.92
C ALA A 77 32.81 -3.01 12.75
N LEU A 78 32.26 -3.48 11.62
CA LEU A 78 31.86 -2.60 10.51
C LEU A 78 30.71 -1.66 10.91
N MET A 79 29.74 -2.14 11.69
CA MET A 79 28.66 -1.29 12.21
C MET A 79 29.20 -0.22 13.17
N ASN A 80 30.23 -0.54 13.96
CA ASN A 80 30.91 0.43 14.82
C ASN A 80 31.58 1.55 14.02
N VAL A 81 32.10 1.28 12.81
CA VAL A 81 32.68 2.31 11.93
C VAL A 81 31.62 3.30 11.47
N ILE A 82 30.43 2.81 11.09
CA ILE A 82 29.31 3.68 10.69
C ILE A 82 28.86 4.56 11.86
N GLU A 83 28.85 4.02 13.08
CA GLU A 83 28.50 4.76 14.30
C GLU A 83 29.46 5.93 14.53
N VAL A 84 30.76 5.68 14.38
CA VAL A 84 31.81 6.70 14.50
C VAL A 84 31.66 7.79 13.44
N ILE A 85 31.34 7.43 12.19
CA ILE A 85 31.10 8.40 11.11
C ILE A 85 29.91 9.31 11.45
N LEU A 86 28.78 8.74 11.86
CA LEU A 86 27.58 9.51 12.23
C LEU A 86 27.82 10.41 13.44
N ALA A 87 28.59 9.94 14.43
CA ALA A 87 28.96 10.75 15.59
C ALA A 87 29.90 11.92 15.21
N MET A 88 30.87 11.70 14.30
CA MET A 88 31.74 12.77 13.79
C MET A 88 30.95 13.78 12.97
N GLU A 89 30.05 13.32 12.11
CA GLU A 89 29.18 14.16 11.30
C GLU A 89 28.26 15.01 12.19
N TYR A 90 27.64 14.42 13.23
CA TYR A 90 26.88 15.17 14.22
C TYR A 90 27.70 16.28 14.87
N LEU A 91 28.92 16.00 15.32
CA LEU A 91 29.79 17.00 15.96
C LEU A 91 30.16 18.13 14.98
N TYR A 92 30.48 17.79 13.74
CA TYR A 92 30.76 18.76 12.69
C TYR A 92 29.55 19.66 12.46
N LEU A 93 28.38 19.08 12.18
CA LEU A 93 27.15 19.81 11.85
C LEU A 93 26.61 20.65 13.02
N ARG A 94 26.84 20.19 14.26
CA ARG A 94 26.39 20.90 15.46
C ARG A 94 27.24 22.13 15.78
N HIS A 95 28.54 22.10 15.46
CA HIS A 95 29.53 23.12 15.84
C HIS A 95 30.03 23.98 14.67
N THR A 96 29.67 23.64 13.44
CA THR A 96 29.91 24.47 12.26
C THR A 96 28.64 25.21 11.84
N SER A 97 28.81 26.44 11.36
CA SER A 97 27.72 27.25 10.81
C SER A 97 27.70 27.10 9.28
N PRO A 98 26.52 26.96 8.65
CA PRO A 98 26.42 27.02 7.20
C PRO A 98 26.94 28.37 6.67
N ARG A 99 27.79 28.36 5.64
CA ARG A 99 28.22 29.58 4.94
C ARG A 99 27.00 30.19 4.24
N VAL A 100 26.58 31.38 4.65
CA VAL A 100 25.44 32.10 4.06
C VAL A 100 25.91 32.87 2.82
N SER A 101 25.23 32.68 1.69
CA SER A 101 25.41 33.44 0.42
C SER A 101 24.42 34.61 0.26
N SER A 102 23.81 35.11 1.35
CA SER A 102 22.89 36.25 1.31
C SER A 102 23.41 37.46 2.11
N LYS A 103 23.11 38.66 1.60
CA LYS A 103 23.62 39.97 2.05
C LYS A 103 23.05 40.47 3.40
N THR A 104 22.40 39.61 4.20
CA THR A 104 21.90 39.98 5.54
C THR A 104 22.24 38.87 6.54
N PRO A 105 23.25 39.06 7.39
CA PRO A 105 23.58 38.08 8.41
C PRO A 105 22.50 38.14 9.50
N ASN A 106 21.65 37.13 9.59
CA ASN A 106 20.80 36.92 10.76
C ASN A 106 21.61 36.11 11.79
N PRO A 107 21.97 36.67 12.96
CA PRO A 107 22.92 36.07 13.91
C PRO A 107 22.36 34.87 14.71
N ALA A 108 21.22 34.28 14.32
CA ALA A 108 20.52 33.28 15.14
C ALA A 108 20.90 31.80 14.83
N HIS A 109 21.31 31.45 13.60
CA HIS A 109 21.53 30.05 13.21
C HIS A 109 23.01 29.66 13.23
N HIS A 110 23.46 29.20 14.40
CA HIS A 110 24.85 28.78 14.65
C HIS A 110 25.11 27.26 14.50
N TYR A 111 24.20 26.50 13.86
CA TYR A 111 24.37 25.07 13.59
C TYR A 111 23.54 24.62 12.39
N HIS A 112 23.89 23.50 11.75
CA HIS A 112 23.13 22.94 10.64
C HIS A 112 21.80 22.31 11.09
N ALA A 113 20.69 22.64 10.42
CA ALA A 113 19.34 22.20 10.81
C ALA A 113 19.17 20.67 10.86
N HIS A 114 19.95 19.91 10.09
CA HIS A 114 19.89 18.44 10.06
C HIS A 114 20.79 17.77 11.12
N ALA A 115 21.56 18.52 11.92
CA ALA A 115 22.39 17.96 12.98
C ALA A 115 21.60 17.05 13.96
N PRO A 116 20.42 17.44 14.48
CA PRO A 116 19.64 16.58 15.38
C PRO A 116 19.24 15.25 14.76
N LEU A 117 18.97 15.23 13.45
CA LEU A 117 18.59 14.01 12.71
C LEU A 117 19.75 13.02 12.62
N VAL A 118 20.95 13.51 12.27
CA VAL A 118 22.17 12.70 12.21
C VAL A 118 22.53 12.14 13.58
N GLY A 119 22.44 12.97 14.63
CA GLY A 119 22.69 12.53 16.01
C GLY A 119 21.67 11.50 16.50
N PHE A 120 20.39 11.65 16.13
CA PHE A 120 19.32 10.70 16.46
C PHE A 120 19.55 9.36 15.75
N ALA A 121 19.90 9.38 14.46
CA ALA A 121 20.20 8.18 13.69
C ALA A 121 21.40 7.41 14.28
N GLY A 122 22.48 8.10 14.64
CA GLY A 122 23.64 7.48 15.28
C GLY A 122 23.31 6.84 16.64
N ALA A 123 22.56 7.54 17.48
CA ALA A 123 22.14 7.02 18.79
C ALA A 123 21.17 5.83 18.67
N LEU A 124 20.23 5.88 17.73
CA LEU A 124 19.27 4.80 17.47
C LEU A 124 19.98 3.56 16.92
N MET A 125 20.99 3.75 16.06
CA MET A 125 21.81 2.65 15.56
C MET A 125 22.57 1.97 16.69
N THR A 126 23.13 2.74 17.62
CA THR A 126 23.83 2.23 18.82
C THR A 126 22.88 1.36 19.66
N LEU A 127 21.65 1.83 19.89
CA LEU A 127 20.61 1.11 20.64
C LEU A 127 20.19 -0.18 19.91
N SER A 128 19.88 -0.07 18.63
CA SER A 128 19.39 -1.17 17.79
C SER A 128 20.43 -2.28 17.66
N LYS A 129 21.69 -1.89 17.49
CA LYS A 129 22.85 -2.79 17.47
C LYS A 129 22.97 -3.56 18.79
N THR A 130 22.91 -2.86 19.92
CA THR A 130 23.00 -3.46 21.25
C THR A 130 21.84 -4.44 21.51
N ALA A 131 20.63 -4.09 21.09
CA ALA A 131 19.45 -4.95 21.20
C ALA A 131 19.56 -6.19 20.30
N LEU A 132 20.04 -6.02 19.06
CA LEU A 132 20.24 -7.12 18.12
C LEU A 132 21.20 -8.17 18.69
N TYR A 133 22.30 -7.75 19.30
CA TYR A 133 23.26 -8.67 19.89
C TYR A 133 22.68 -9.42 21.08
N PHE A 134 21.92 -8.74 21.94
CA PHE A 134 21.27 -9.39 23.07
C PHE A 134 20.25 -10.43 22.59
N LEU A 135 19.47 -10.09 21.56
CA LEU A 135 18.50 -11.00 20.96
C LEU A 135 19.19 -12.19 20.27
N GLN A 136 20.31 -11.97 19.59
CA GLN A 136 21.05 -13.06 18.96
C GLN A 136 21.55 -14.07 19.98
N GLU A 137 22.15 -13.61 21.09
CA GLU A 137 22.54 -14.51 22.18
C GLU A 137 21.33 -15.23 22.76
N TYR A 138 20.22 -14.52 22.99
CA TYR A 138 18.99 -15.13 23.50
C TYR A 138 18.44 -16.23 22.56
N PHE A 139 18.40 -15.97 21.24
CA PHE A 139 17.87 -16.91 20.26
C PHE A 139 18.81 -18.09 19.95
N CYS A 140 20.10 -17.96 20.21
CA CYS A 140 21.05 -19.06 20.11
C CYS A 140 21.28 -19.79 21.44
N ASP A 141 20.43 -19.56 22.45
CA ASP A 141 20.54 -20.14 23.80
C ASP A 141 21.90 -19.86 24.46
N TRP A 142 22.35 -18.61 24.36
CA TRP A 142 23.61 -18.10 24.91
C TRP A 142 24.84 -18.84 24.36
N CYS A 143 24.79 -19.25 23.10
CA CYS A 143 25.84 -20.03 22.45
C CYS A 143 27.24 -19.40 22.53
N MET A 144 27.37 -18.07 22.43
CA MET A 144 28.68 -17.41 22.40
C MET A 144 29.12 -16.87 23.75
N VAL A 145 28.22 -16.62 24.70
CA VAL A 145 28.57 -15.99 26.00
C VAL A 145 28.18 -16.87 27.20
N GLY A 146 27.29 -17.84 27.04
CA GLY A 146 26.74 -18.70 28.11
C GLY A 146 27.76 -19.67 28.73
N HIS A 147 28.92 -19.84 28.11
CA HIS A 147 30.06 -20.59 28.67
C HIS A 147 30.79 -19.81 29.79
N ASN A 148 30.55 -18.50 29.92
CA ASN A 148 31.12 -17.65 30.96
C ASN A 148 30.30 -17.71 32.25
N ASN A 149 30.97 -17.66 33.41
CA ASN A 149 30.26 -17.57 34.69
C ASN A 149 29.46 -16.25 34.76
N ARG A 150 28.41 -16.20 35.60
CA ARG A 150 27.52 -15.03 35.69
C ARG A 150 28.27 -13.72 35.96
N PHE A 151 29.35 -13.74 36.74
CA PHE A 151 30.14 -12.55 37.03
C PHE A 151 30.89 -12.06 35.79
N THR A 152 31.55 -12.96 35.07
CA THR A 152 32.24 -12.70 33.79
C THR A 152 31.26 -12.22 32.73
N PHE A 153 30.09 -12.85 32.61
CA PHE A 153 29.00 -12.42 31.72
C PHE A 153 28.62 -10.94 31.96
N TRP A 154 28.42 -10.55 33.22
CA TRP A 154 28.05 -9.18 33.57
C TRP A 154 29.19 -8.17 33.35
N THR A 155 30.45 -8.56 33.58
CA THR A 155 31.60 -7.68 33.29
C THR A 155 31.84 -7.51 31.79
N VAL A 156 31.61 -8.54 30.98
CA VAL A 156 31.85 -8.55 29.54
C VAL A 156 30.80 -7.73 28.77
N TRP A 157 29.56 -7.72 29.25
CA TRP A 157 28.45 -7.06 28.54
C TRP A 157 28.11 -5.64 29.03
N VAL A 158 28.48 -5.25 30.26
CA VAL A 158 27.80 -4.11 30.92
C VAL A 158 28.72 -3.08 31.57
N ALA A 159 29.98 -3.35 31.90
CA ALA A 159 30.79 -2.41 32.70
C ALA A 159 32.22 -2.17 32.17
N THR A 160 32.54 -0.90 31.90
CA THR A 160 33.91 -0.39 31.96
C THR A 160 34.14 0.36 33.29
N ASN A 161 35.03 -0.20 34.11
CA ASN A 161 35.60 0.23 35.41
C ASN A 161 34.68 0.13 36.66
N ASP A 162 35.14 -0.29 37.86
CA ASP A 162 36.50 -0.21 38.41
C ASP A 162 36.81 -1.24 39.54
N ARG A 163 38.10 -1.36 39.87
CA ARG A 163 38.67 -2.05 41.04
C ARG A 163 38.39 -1.28 42.34
N ALA A 164 38.12 -2.06 43.38
CA ALA A 164 38.58 -1.91 44.77
C ALA A 164 38.09 -0.71 45.63
N SER A 165 37.70 -1.09 46.85
CA SER A 165 37.62 -0.33 48.10
C SER A 165 36.27 0.34 48.48
N ALA A 166 35.69 -0.29 49.50
CA ALA A 166 34.85 0.19 50.60
C ALA A 166 34.12 1.55 50.52
N ASN A 167 32.81 1.45 50.80
CA ASN A 167 31.95 2.48 51.40
C ASN A 167 31.68 3.74 50.56
N LEU A 168 30.67 3.69 49.71
CA LEU A 168 29.45 4.51 49.78
C LEU A 168 28.50 4.12 48.63
N VAL A 169 27.21 4.30 48.84
CA VAL A 169 26.09 4.02 47.91
C VAL A 169 26.42 4.48 46.47
N SER A 170 26.41 3.57 45.49
CA SER A 170 26.57 3.92 44.07
C SER A 170 25.65 3.09 43.17
N SER A 171 24.71 3.78 42.52
CA SER A 171 23.82 3.25 41.48
C SER A 171 24.61 2.68 40.31
N TYR A 172 24.28 1.45 39.91
CA TYR A 172 24.77 0.82 38.69
C TYR A 172 24.38 1.66 37.45
N PHE A 173 25.32 2.45 36.93
CA PHE A 173 25.14 3.24 35.72
C PHE A 173 25.25 2.34 34.48
N ARG A 174 24.11 2.10 33.81
CA ARG A 174 23.97 1.37 32.55
C ARG A 174 24.24 2.28 31.34
N THR A 175 25.48 2.71 31.14
CA THR A 175 25.83 3.82 30.22
C THR A 175 25.47 3.58 28.74
N TRP A 176 25.74 2.40 28.18
CA TRP A 176 25.63 2.15 26.73
C TRP A 176 24.22 1.84 26.20
N VAL A 177 23.25 1.60 27.08
CA VAL A 177 21.82 1.50 26.71
C VAL A 177 21.09 2.76 27.12
N VAL A 178 21.35 3.24 28.34
CA VAL A 178 20.60 4.37 28.90
C VAL A 178 21.00 5.68 28.25
N VAL A 179 22.28 5.95 28.02
CA VAL A 179 22.70 7.25 27.45
C VAL A 179 22.27 7.38 25.99
N PRO A 180 22.48 6.39 25.08
CA PRO A 180 21.93 6.48 23.72
C PRO A 180 20.42 6.56 23.67
N PHE A 181 19.70 5.86 24.57
CA PHE A 181 18.25 5.99 24.68
C PHE A 181 17.81 7.41 25.06
N ILE A 182 18.46 8.01 26.08
CA ILE A 182 18.19 9.40 26.48
C ILE A 182 18.53 10.36 25.32
N VAL A 183 19.63 10.13 24.59
CA VAL A 183 19.97 10.93 23.40
C VAL A 183 18.87 10.83 22.32
N CYS A 184 18.34 9.62 22.07
CA CYS A 184 17.22 9.43 21.12
C CYS A 184 15.99 10.22 21.55
N VAL A 185 15.60 10.15 22.83
CA VAL A 185 14.44 10.88 23.35
C VAL A 185 14.65 12.39 23.21
N VAL A 186 15.81 12.91 23.61
CA VAL A 186 16.12 14.34 23.59
C VAL A 186 16.20 14.90 22.16
N LEU A 187 16.88 14.20 21.25
CA LEU A 187 16.95 14.64 19.85
C LEU A 187 15.62 14.42 19.12
N GLY A 188 14.86 13.38 19.45
CA GLY A 188 13.53 13.12 18.89
C GLY A 188 12.51 14.19 19.27
N GLN A 189 12.51 14.64 20.53
CA GLN A 189 11.72 15.80 20.97
C GLN A 189 12.09 17.05 20.17
N PHE A 190 13.39 17.27 19.95
CA PHE A 190 13.89 18.41 19.20
C PHE A 190 13.46 18.40 17.72
N ILE A 191 13.47 17.23 17.08
CA ILE A 191 12.97 17.04 15.70
C ILE A 191 11.46 17.30 15.64
N THR A 192 10.71 16.79 16.62
CA THR A 192 9.25 16.97 16.68
C THR A 192 8.87 18.43 16.85
N GLU A 193 9.55 19.16 17.76
CA GLU A 193 9.36 20.60 17.93
C GLU A 193 9.67 21.38 16.65
N ALA A 194 10.71 21.00 15.89
CA ALA A 194 11.07 21.63 14.63
C ALA A 194 10.02 21.42 13.53
N LEU A 195 9.48 20.21 13.39
CA LEU A 195 8.42 19.89 12.41
C LEU A 195 7.12 20.64 12.70
N MET A 196 6.75 20.75 13.99
CA MET A 196 5.57 21.51 14.41
C MET A 196 5.73 23.02 14.13
N ARG A 197 6.95 23.57 14.24
CA ARG A 197 7.23 24.97 13.86
C ARG A 197 7.08 25.21 12.36
N ASP A 198 7.61 24.33 11.52
CA ASP A 198 7.50 24.50 10.05
C ASP A 198 6.04 24.45 9.59
N THR A 199 5.27 23.51 10.14
CA THR A 199 3.83 23.40 9.87
C THR A 199 3.08 24.67 10.28
N ALA A 200 3.35 25.21 11.47
CA ALA A 200 2.75 26.47 11.92
C ALA A 200 3.19 27.68 11.08
N THR A 201 4.42 27.69 10.58
CA THR A 201 4.96 28.76 9.73
C THR A 201 4.37 28.71 8.32
N GLN A 202 4.18 27.51 7.77
CA GLN A 202 3.47 27.31 6.51
C GLN A 202 2.01 27.75 6.63
N ILE A 203 1.33 27.39 7.72
CA ILE A 203 -0.04 27.86 8.00
C ILE A 203 -0.08 29.40 8.05
N ALA A 204 0.83 30.04 8.78
CA ALA A 204 0.90 31.50 8.85
C ALA A 204 1.26 32.18 7.51
N TYR A 205 2.12 31.55 6.69
CA TYR A 205 2.45 32.02 5.34
C TYR A 205 1.26 31.91 4.39
N TYR A 206 0.53 30.80 4.45
CA TYR A 206 -0.72 30.62 3.70
C TYR A 206 -1.78 31.63 4.14
N GLU A 207 -1.92 31.89 5.44
CA GLU A 207 -2.80 32.92 5.99
C GLU A 207 -2.43 34.33 5.49
N HIS A 208 -1.12 34.67 5.44
CA HIS A 208 -0.62 35.95 4.92
C HIS A 208 -0.90 36.12 3.40
N ILE A 209 -0.66 35.09 2.59
CA ILE A 209 -0.98 35.10 1.15
C ILE A 209 -2.49 35.25 0.91
N THR A 210 -3.33 34.64 1.74
CA THR A 210 -4.78 34.83 1.65
C THR A 210 -5.22 36.22 2.08
N ALA A 211 -4.50 36.87 3.00
CA ALA A 211 -4.81 38.24 3.45
C ALA A 211 -4.45 39.31 2.40
N GLU A 212 -3.32 39.16 1.69
CA GLU A 212 -2.91 40.10 0.63
C GLU A 212 -3.81 40.09 -0.62
N LYS A 213 -4.66 39.07 -0.80
CA LYS A 213 -5.63 38.99 -1.91
C LYS A 213 -6.98 39.67 -1.62
N SER A 214 -7.13 40.37 -0.51
CA SER A 214 -8.35 41.12 -0.17
C SER A 214 -8.18 42.62 -0.43
N PRO A 215 -8.98 43.26 -1.32
CA PRO A 215 -8.92 44.70 -1.57
C PRO A 215 -9.67 45.48 -0.48
N SER A 216 -9.16 45.49 0.75
CA SER A 216 -9.58 46.46 1.78
C SER A 216 -8.62 46.50 2.96
N ALA A 217 -7.52 47.23 2.85
CA ALA A 217 -6.79 47.71 4.00
C ALA A 217 -6.12 49.05 3.66
N THR A 218 -6.54 50.11 4.34
CA THR A 218 -5.93 51.44 4.34
C THR A 218 -4.46 51.37 4.75
N PRO A 219 -3.54 52.09 4.07
CA PRO A 219 -2.13 52.06 4.39
C PRO A 219 -1.83 52.98 5.60
N PRO A 220 -0.90 52.61 6.50
CA PRO A 220 -0.35 53.56 7.46
C PRO A 220 0.64 54.51 6.78
N GLU A 221 0.66 55.73 7.30
CA GLU A 221 1.36 56.91 6.80
C GLU A 221 2.88 56.76 6.67
N ALA A 222 3.42 57.54 5.73
CA ALA A 222 4.80 57.60 5.29
C ALA A 222 5.79 58.14 6.33
N HIS A 223 7.08 57.81 6.15
CA HIS A 223 8.19 58.79 6.09
C HIS A 223 9.54 58.16 5.67
N PRO A 224 10.54 58.93 5.21
CA PRO A 224 10.94 58.93 3.79
C PRO A 224 12.41 58.52 3.57
N ASN A 225 12.75 58.09 2.36
CA ASN A 225 13.89 58.61 1.58
C ASN A 225 14.13 57.80 0.29
N GLY A 226 13.97 58.48 -0.84
CA GLY A 226 15.06 58.54 -1.83
C GLY A 226 14.93 57.75 -3.13
N LYS A 227 14.51 58.49 -4.17
CA LYS A 227 14.95 58.45 -5.60
C LYS A 227 14.38 57.32 -6.46
N VAL A 228 13.37 57.60 -7.31
CA VAL A 228 13.39 58.27 -8.65
C VAL A 228 14.07 57.42 -9.72
N ILE A 229 13.28 56.91 -10.66
CA ILE A 229 13.46 56.93 -12.15
C ILE A 229 12.02 56.77 -12.73
N GLU A 230 11.34 57.84 -13.13
CA GLU A 230 11.22 58.43 -14.48
C GLU A 230 10.45 57.60 -15.52
N GLU A 231 9.39 58.24 -16.02
CA GLU A 231 8.41 57.84 -17.02
C GLU A 231 8.99 57.79 -18.44
N GLU A 232 8.36 57.04 -19.34
CA GLU A 232 8.24 57.45 -20.74
C GLU A 232 6.96 56.91 -21.40
N HIS A 233 6.54 57.65 -22.42
CA HIS A 233 5.18 57.98 -22.81
C HIS A 233 4.45 57.07 -23.82
N LEU A 234 3.10 57.18 -23.78
CA LEU A 234 2.07 57.18 -24.84
C LEU A 234 2.30 56.43 -26.18
N THR A 235 1.28 55.69 -26.65
CA THR A 235 0.27 56.24 -27.61
C THR A 235 -0.80 55.22 -28.03
N ASN A 236 -2.05 55.68 -28.00
CA ASN A 236 -3.18 55.46 -28.92
C ASN A 236 -3.61 54.05 -29.36
N GLY A 237 -4.87 53.73 -29.03
CA GLY A 237 -5.94 53.84 -30.05
C GLY A 237 -6.53 52.54 -30.59
N ASN A 238 -7.83 52.37 -30.28
CA ASN A 238 -8.85 51.66 -31.06
C ASN A 238 -8.72 50.13 -31.23
N ALA A 239 -9.35 49.37 -30.32
CA ALA A 239 -10.04 48.12 -30.65
C ALA A 239 -10.99 47.69 -29.51
N GLU A 240 -11.92 48.55 -29.10
CA GLU A 240 -13.10 48.09 -28.35
C GLU A 240 -14.05 47.44 -29.36
N HIS A 241 -14.06 46.09 -29.43
CA HIS A 241 -15.30 45.29 -29.54
C HIS A 241 -15.14 43.76 -29.71
N GLU A 242 -13.94 43.16 -29.66
CA GLU A 242 -13.80 41.70 -29.92
C GLU A 242 -13.12 40.83 -28.83
N GLU A 243 -12.79 41.35 -27.64
CA GLU A 243 -12.05 40.57 -26.63
C GLU A 243 -12.78 40.29 -25.29
N LEU A 244 -14.11 40.31 -25.26
CA LEU A 244 -14.88 39.87 -24.07
C LEU A 244 -15.44 38.44 -24.21
N SER A 245 -14.72 37.55 -24.90
CA SER A 245 -15.13 36.15 -25.09
C SER A 245 -13.98 35.15 -24.95
N ALA A 246 -13.07 35.35 -23.98
CA ALA A 246 -12.10 34.32 -23.62
C ALA A 246 -11.80 34.28 -22.11
N SER A 247 -11.87 33.06 -21.56
CA SER A 247 -11.30 32.59 -20.29
C SER A 247 -12.10 32.76 -18.98
N ILE A 248 -13.29 32.15 -18.91
CA ILE A 248 -13.68 31.48 -17.66
C ILE A 248 -13.68 29.98 -17.96
N SER A 249 -12.51 29.34 -17.79
CA SER A 249 -12.38 27.89 -17.89
C SER A 249 -13.20 27.23 -16.79
N ALA A 250 -13.95 26.20 -17.14
CA ALA A 250 -14.61 25.35 -16.14
C ALA A 250 -13.54 24.71 -15.24
N PRO A 251 -13.79 24.53 -13.92
CA PRO A 251 -12.83 23.92 -13.02
C PRO A 251 -12.48 22.51 -13.51
N THR A 252 -11.20 22.30 -13.83
CA THR A 252 -10.64 21.06 -14.38
C THR A 252 -10.38 19.97 -13.33
N SER A 253 -10.52 20.28 -12.04
CA SER A 253 -10.30 19.34 -10.93
C SER A 253 -11.48 19.33 -9.96
N VAL A 254 -12.12 18.15 -9.79
CA VAL A 254 -13.17 17.91 -8.79
C VAL A 254 -12.76 16.68 -7.97
N LEU A 255 -12.84 16.78 -6.64
CA LEU A 255 -12.61 15.66 -5.73
C LEU A 255 -13.95 15.03 -5.34
N PRO A 256 -14.24 13.77 -5.71
CA PRO A 256 -15.44 13.08 -5.26
C PRO A 256 -15.28 12.70 -3.78
N LEU A 257 -16.18 13.22 -2.94
CA LEU A 257 -16.25 12.93 -1.51
C LEU A 257 -17.62 12.40 -1.12
N THR A 258 -17.67 11.60 -0.06
CA THR A 258 -18.92 11.18 0.60
C THR A 258 -19.03 11.94 1.92
N PHE A 259 -20.23 12.42 2.23
CA PHE A 259 -20.50 13.19 3.44
C PHE A 259 -21.45 12.42 4.35
N HIS A 260 -21.09 12.29 5.62
CA HIS A 260 -22.01 11.85 6.67
C HIS A 260 -22.77 13.07 7.16
N LEU A 261 -24.07 13.13 6.84
CA LEU A 261 -24.91 14.31 7.09
C LEU A 261 -25.95 14.08 8.20
N GLU A 262 -25.79 13.02 8.97
CA GLU A 262 -26.69 12.69 10.07
C GLU A 262 -26.69 13.83 11.10
N GLY A 263 -27.88 14.36 11.41
CA GLY A 263 -28.07 15.45 12.37
C GLY A 263 -27.70 16.86 11.88
N LEU A 264 -27.04 17.00 10.73
CA LEU A 264 -26.65 18.30 10.17
C LEU A 264 -27.85 19.05 9.57
N SER A 265 -27.80 20.39 9.64
CA SER A 265 -28.83 21.27 9.08
C SER A 265 -28.54 21.57 7.61
N VAL A 266 -29.50 21.28 6.74
CA VAL A 266 -29.41 21.55 5.30
C VAL A 266 -30.47 22.56 4.91
N LEU A 267 -30.03 23.66 4.29
CA LEU A 267 -30.92 24.71 3.79
C LEU A 267 -31.12 24.53 2.28
N ILE A 268 -32.37 24.35 1.86
CA ILE A 268 -32.77 24.28 0.45
C ILE A 268 -33.53 25.56 0.11
N ILE A 269 -33.12 26.22 -0.95
CA ILE A 269 -33.68 27.48 -1.38
C ILE A 269 -34.45 27.27 -2.69
N GLY A 270 -35.75 27.55 -2.64
CA GLY A 270 -36.71 27.30 -3.70
C GLY A 270 -37.78 26.29 -3.31
N SER A 271 -38.92 26.33 -4.01
CA SER A 271 -40.12 25.53 -3.71
C SER A 271 -40.59 24.69 -4.90
N ASN A 272 -39.69 24.32 -5.81
CA ASN A 272 -40.00 23.53 -7.00
C ASN A 272 -39.79 22.01 -6.79
N ARG A 273 -40.09 21.19 -7.81
CA ARG A 273 -39.90 19.72 -7.76
C ARG A 273 -38.45 19.29 -7.47
N LEU A 274 -37.47 20.07 -7.93
CA LEU A 274 -36.07 19.78 -7.63
C LEU A 274 -35.78 19.99 -6.14
N ALA A 275 -36.36 21.02 -5.52
CA ALA A 275 -36.27 21.22 -4.07
C ALA A 275 -36.80 20.01 -3.29
N ALA A 276 -37.96 19.45 -3.68
CA ALA A 276 -38.49 18.22 -3.07
C ALA A 276 -37.55 17.01 -3.25
N THR A 277 -36.94 16.87 -4.42
CA THR A 277 -35.98 15.79 -4.70
C THR A 277 -34.72 15.92 -3.82
N ARG A 278 -34.19 17.14 -3.69
CA ARG A 278 -33.05 17.44 -2.81
C ARG A 278 -33.41 17.20 -1.35
N ALA A 279 -34.57 17.67 -0.92
CA ALA A 279 -35.08 17.48 0.44
C ALA A 279 -35.15 15.99 0.79
N SER A 280 -35.81 15.19 -0.05
CA SER A 280 -35.90 13.73 0.14
C SER A 280 -34.52 13.06 0.20
N THR A 281 -33.57 13.52 -0.61
CA THR A 281 -32.18 12.99 -0.61
C THR A 281 -31.49 13.23 0.74
N PHE A 282 -31.60 14.44 1.28
CA PHE A 282 -30.99 14.79 2.57
C PHE A 282 -31.72 14.20 3.78
N THR A 283 -33.05 14.11 3.73
CA THR A 283 -33.85 13.40 4.74
C THR A 283 -33.47 11.91 4.79
N ASN A 284 -33.29 11.26 3.64
CA ASN A 284 -32.83 9.86 3.58
C ASN A 284 -31.40 9.68 4.12
N ALA A 285 -30.61 10.77 4.17
CA ALA A 285 -29.30 10.83 4.82
C ALA A 285 -29.39 11.30 6.29
N GLN A 286 -30.59 11.33 6.88
CA GLN A 286 -30.87 11.71 8.26
C GLN A 286 -30.48 13.15 8.63
N SER A 287 -30.50 14.06 7.65
CA SER A 287 -30.27 15.49 7.87
C SER A 287 -31.55 16.23 8.26
N ARG A 288 -31.39 17.34 8.98
CA ARG A 288 -32.48 18.27 9.29
C ARG A 288 -32.65 19.25 8.14
N VAL A 289 -33.71 19.10 7.36
CA VAL A 289 -33.90 19.90 6.13
C VAL A 289 -34.87 21.05 6.37
N THR A 290 -34.42 22.26 6.02
CA THR A 290 -35.26 23.46 5.96
C THR A 290 -35.37 23.94 4.53
N ILE A 291 -36.60 24.15 4.04
CA ILE A 291 -36.89 24.73 2.72
C ILE A 291 -37.25 26.20 2.90
N ALA A 292 -36.50 27.09 2.26
CA ALA A 292 -36.76 28.53 2.25
C ALA A 292 -37.15 29.00 0.84
N SER A 293 -38.27 29.71 0.70
CA SER A 293 -38.72 30.22 -0.60
C SER A 293 -39.42 31.57 -0.48
N ARG A 294 -39.50 32.32 -1.58
CA ARG A 294 -40.20 33.62 -1.64
C ARG A 294 -41.72 33.46 -1.68
N SER A 295 -42.17 32.39 -2.33
CA SER A 295 -43.59 32.05 -2.43
C SER A 295 -44.11 31.46 -1.11
N PRO A 296 -45.39 31.67 -0.78
CA PRO A 296 -46.05 30.95 0.32
C PRO A 296 -46.11 29.44 0.02
N LEU A 297 -46.27 28.62 1.06
CA LEU A 297 -46.36 27.16 0.93
C LEU A 297 -47.48 26.70 -0.02
N SER A 298 -48.58 27.47 -0.12
CA SER A 298 -49.71 27.19 -1.02
C SER A 298 -49.32 27.16 -2.51
N GLU A 299 -48.26 27.87 -2.88
CA GLU A 299 -47.75 27.95 -4.26
C GLU A 299 -46.56 27.00 -4.51
N ALA A 300 -46.12 26.25 -3.49
CA ALA A 300 -45.05 25.28 -3.63
C ALA A 300 -45.51 24.05 -4.42
N ALA A 301 -44.54 23.37 -5.05
CA ALA A 301 -44.78 22.08 -5.69
C ALA A 301 -45.48 21.11 -4.72
N GLU A 302 -46.39 20.28 -5.25
CA GLU A 302 -47.19 19.34 -4.46
C GLU A 302 -46.32 18.44 -3.57
N GLU A 303 -45.17 18.00 -4.10
CA GLU A 303 -44.21 17.16 -3.40
C GLU A 303 -43.56 17.90 -2.22
N VAL A 304 -43.32 19.21 -2.33
CA VAL A 304 -42.81 20.04 -1.22
C VAL A 304 -43.88 20.19 -0.14
N ARG A 305 -45.14 20.44 -0.53
CA ARG A 305 -46.26 20.55 0.41
C ARG A 305 -46.44 19.27 1.21
N HIS A 306 -46.40 18.12 0.54
CA HIS A 306 -46.49 16.82 1.20
C HIS A 306 -45.37 16.59 2.23
N LEU A 307 -44.12 16.94 1.91
CA LEU A 307 -42.99 16.81 2.84
C LEU A 307 -43.13 17.71 4.08
N VAL A 308 -43.72 18.90 3.93
CA VAL A 308 -43.97 19.83 5.04
C VAL A 308 -45.16 19.36 5.88
N GLU A 309 -46.25 18.93 5.26
CA GLU A 309 -47.45 18.41 5.95
C GLU A 309 -47.17 17.15 6.76
N THR A 310 -46.30 16.27 6.25
CA THR A 310 -45.82 15.07 6.97
C THR A 310 -44.79 15.40 8.05
N SER A 311 -44.48 16.69 8.30
CA SER A 311 -43.48 17.16 9.26
C SER A 311 -42.08 16.59 9.03
N VAL A 312 -41.77 16.21 7.78
CA VAL A 312 -40.46 15.67 7.38
C VAL A 312 -39.45 16.80 7.16
N VAL A 313 -39.91 17.97 6.71
CA VAL A 313 -39.08 19.16 6.48
C VAL A 313 -39.77 20.42 7.00
N SER A 314 -38.99 21.42 7.42
CA SER A 314 -39.52 22.74 7.80
C SER A 314 -39.59 23.68 6.59
N TYR A 315 -40.52 24.64 6.62
CA TYR A 315 -40.69 25.65 5.56
C TYR A 315 -40.60 27.07 6.13
N GLU A 316 -39.77 27.93 5.53
CA GLU A 316 -39.62 29.34 5.89
C GLU A 316 -39.85 30.24 4.68
N GLN A 317 -40.77 31.21 4.81
CA GLN A 317 -41.00 32.20 3.75
C GLN A 317 -40.02 33.38 3.88
N LEU A 318 -39.30 33.67 2.78
CA LEU A 318 -38.30 34.72 2.71
C LEU A 318 -38.94 36.12 2.52
N LYS A 319 -38.52 37.09 3.34
CA LYS A 319 -39.04 38.47 3.33
C LYS A 319 -38.12 39.51 2.65
N SER A 320 -36.83 39.21 2.46
CA SER A 320 -35.84 40.15 1.86
C SER A 320 -34.68 39.40 1.19
N GLU A 321 -34.06 40.00 0.16
CA GLU A 321 -32.96 39.43 -0.65
C GLU A 321 -31.65 40.25 -0.57
N SER A 322 -31.30 40.82 0.59
CA SER A 322 -30.01 41.51 0.76
C SER A 322 -28.89 40.56 1.23
N SER A 323 -27.63 40.89 0.95
CA SER A 323 -26.47 40.11 1.43
C SER A 323 -26.48 39.92 2.96
N ARG A 324 -26.76 40.98 3.74
CA ARG A 324 -26.94 40.87 5.20
C ARG A 324 -28.09 39.93 5.60
N SER A 325 -29.15 39.88 4.79
CA SER A 325 -30.27 38.95 5.00
C SER A 325 -29.84 37.49 4.75
N TRP A 326 -29.00 37.22 3.75
CA TRP A 326 -28.49 35.87 3.48
C TRP A 326 -27.55 35.38 4.57
N SER A 327 -26.57 36.19 5.00
CA SER A 327 -25.67 35.82 6.10
C SER A 327 -26.43 35.55 7.40
N SER A 328 -27.45 36.37 7.70
CA SER A 328 -28.32 36.17 8.86
C SER A 328 -29.15 34.88 8.76
N LEU A 329 -29.73 34.59 7.59
CA LEU A 329 -30.49 33.36 7.35
C LEU A 329 -29.61 32.12 7.51
N LEU A 330 -28.44 32.11 6.87
CA LEU A 330 -27.48 31.01 6.93
C LEU A 330 -27.01 30.73 8.36
N SER A 331 -26.75 31.80 9.13
CA SER A 331 -26.36 31.69 10.53
C SER A 331 -27.51 31.20 11.42
N LYS A 332 -28.72 31.75 11.24
CA LYS A 332 -29.93 31.38 12.01
C LYS A 332 -30.37 29.94 11.76
N SER A 333 -30.21 29.44 10.53
CA SER A 333 -30.55 28.07 10.15
C SER A 333 -29.47 27.05 10.52
N GLU A 334 -28.34 27.49 11.09
CA GLU A 334 -27.16 26.67 11.37
C GLU A 334 -26.75 25.83 10.15
N ALA A 335 -26.91 26.39 8.95
CA ALA A 335 -26.81 25.64 7.71
C ALA A 335 -25.39 25.11 7.53
N SER A 336 -25.26 23.79 7.53
CA SER A 336 -24.01 23.09 7.22
C SER A 336 -23.82 22.91 5.72
N LEU A 337 -24.92 22.98 4.94
CA LEU A 337 -24.92 22.84 3.48
C LEU A 337 -26.13 23.57 2.88
N VAL A 338 -25.94 24.18 1.70
CA VAL A 338 -26.97 24.97 1.00
C VAL A 338 -27.20 24.46 -0.42
N CYS A 339 -28.47 24.30 -0.81
CA CYS A 339 -28.87 23.97 -2.18
C CYS A 339 -29.84 25.00 -2.73
N VAL A 340 -29.47 25.72 -3.79
CA VAL A 340 -30.34 26.66 -4.49
C VAL A 340 -30.93 25.98 -5.73
N THR A 341 -32.25 25.98 -5.82
CA THR A 341 -33.01 25.28 -6.87
C THR A 341 -33.91 26.23 -7.67
N ASP A 342 -34.14 27.44 -7.18
CA ASP A 342 -35.01 28.46 -7.79
C ASP A 342 -34.36 29.24 -8.95
N THR A 343 -33.14 28.90 -9.38
CA THR A 343 -32.48 29.50 -10.56
C THR A 343 -32.96 28.89 -11.89
N LEU A 344 -33.54 27.68 -11.83
CA LEU A 344 -34.02 26.93 -12.99
C LEU A 344 -35.08 27.67 -13.81
N ILE A 345 -34.95 27.56 -15.13
CA ILE A 345 -35.96 28.03 -16.09
C ILE A 345 -37.28 27.29 -15.86
N GLY A 346 -38.38 28.04 -15.69
CA GLY A 346 -39.71 27.48 -15.41
C GLY A 346 -40.08 27.39 -13.92
N SER A 347 -39.20 27.80 -13.01
CA SER A 347 -39.56 27.99 -11.60
C SER A 347 -40.54 29.17 -11.44
N THR A 348 -41.63 28.98 -10.69
CA THR A 348 -42.68 30.00 -10.45
C THR A 348 -42.12 31.30 -9.85
N SER A 349 -41.05 31.19 -9.06
CA SER A 349 -40.34 32.32 -8.47
C SER A 349 -38.86 32.26 -8.82
N ARG A 350 -38.52 32.41 -10.12
CA ARG A 350 -37.13 32.32 -10.58
C ARG A 350 -36.23 33.40 -9.98
N ARG A 351 -35.11 33.00 -9.39
CA ARG A 351 -34.07 33.91 -8.88
C ARG A 351 -33.20 34.47 -10.00
N ASN A 352 -32.82 35.74 -9.89
CA ASN A 352 -31.90 36.38 -10.84
C ASN A 352 -30.43 36.02 -10.54
N ALA A 353 -29.55 36.19 -11.53
CA ALA A 353 -28.14 35.85 -11.40
C ALA A 353 -27.43 36.67 -10.30
N SER A 354 -27.80 37.94 -10.12
CA SER A 354 -27.21 38.82 -9.10
C SER A 354 -27.51 38.34 -7.67
N SER A 355 -28.75 37.95 -7.38
CA SER A 355 -29.17 37.40 -6.09
C SER A 355 -28.53 36.02 -5.83
N ALA A 356 -28.36 35.20 -6.86
CA ALA A 356 -27.61 33.94 -6.76
C ALA A 356 -26.13 34.16 -6.42
N ARG A 357 -25.47 35.17 -7.02
CA ARG A 357 -24.10 35.57 -6.70
C ARG A 357 -23.95 36.08 -5.27
N LEU A 358 -24.85 36.96 -4.82
CA LEU A 358 -24.83 37.46 -3.43
C LEU A 358 -24.98 36.34 -2.40
N LEU A 359 -25.81 35.34 -2.72
CA LEU A 359 -25.95 34.16 -1.87
C LEU A 359 -24.69 33.30 -1.86
N PHE A 360 -24.09 33.08 -3.04
CA PHE A 360 -22.83 32.35 -3.18
C PHE A 360 -21.71 33.00 -2.36
N GLU A 361 -21.56 34.33 -2.45
CA GLU A 361 -20.58 35.10 -1.67
C GLU A 361 -20.85 35.01 -0.16
N ALA A 362 -22.11 35.11 0.26
CA ALA A 362 -22.49 34.97 1.66
C ALA A 362 -22.16 33.56 2.20
N ALA A 363 -22.46 32.51 1.44
CA ALA A 363 -22.12 31.14 1.81
C ALA A 363 -20.61 30.91 1.90
N LEU A 364 -19.83 31.43 0.95
CA LEU A 364 -18.37 31.37 0.97
C LEU A 364 -17.78 32.11 2.17
N SER A 365 -18.30 33.28 2.52
CA SER A 365 -17.83 34.05 3.69
C SER A 365 -18.00 33.29 5.01
N LEU A 366 -18.99 32.39 5.07
CA LEU A 366 -19.27 31.53 6.22
C LEU A 366 -18.67 30.12 6.08
N ARG A 367 -17.92 29.85 4.99
CA ARG A 367 -17.36 28.54 4.65
C ARG A 367 -18.40 27.42 4.54
N ILE A 368 -19.61 27.76 4.08
CA ILE A 368 -20.70 26.81 3.89
C ILE A 368 -20.69 26.30 2.45
N PRO A 369 -20.59 24.98 2.21
CA PRO A 369 -20.75 24.41 0.89
C PRO A 369 -22.12 24.72 0.27
N VAL A 370 -22.10 25.29 -0.92
CA VAL A 370 -23.27 25.67 -1.70
C VAL A 370 -23.30 25.00 -3.07
N ASN A 371 -24.48 24.52 -3.47
CA ASN A 371 -24.79 24.07 -4.83
C ASN A 371 -25.90 24.95 -5.41
N ILE A 372 -25.66 25.53 -6.59
CA ILE A 372 -26.65 26.33 -7.32
C ILE A 372 -27.01 25.59 -8.61
N SER A 373 -28.26 25.16 -8.68
CA SER A 373 -28.75 24.23 -9.71
C SER A 373 -28.83 24.91 -11.06
N ASP A 374 -28.01 24.52 -12.04
CA ASP A 374 -27.82 25.17 -13.37
C ASP A 374 -26.69 26.21 -13.45
N GLN A 375 -25.99 26.49 -12.35
CA GLN A 375 -24.81 27.37 -12.34
C GLN A 375 -23.59 26.69 -11.68
N PRO A 376 -22.85 25.87 -12.43
CA PRO A 376 -21.66 25.19 -11.91
C PRO A 376 -20.57 26.14 -11.41
N THR A 377 -20.42 27.32 -12.04
CA THR A 377 -19.44 28.34 -11.64
C THR A 377 -19.76 29.01 -10.31
N LEU A 378 -21.03 28.97 -9.87
CA LEU A 378 -21.47 29.46 -8.56
C LEU A 378 -21.78 28.29 -7.61
N SER A 379 -21.10 27.16 -7.80
CA SER A 379 -21.25 25.98 -6.96
C SER A 379 -19.89 25.54 -6.43
N THR A 380 -19.84 25.26 -5.13
CA THR A 380 -18.66 24.68 -4.46
C THR A 380 -18.66 23.15 -4.53
N PHE A 381 -19.84 22.53 -4.76
CA PHE A 381 -19.97 21.10 -4.95
C PHE A 381 -21.05 20.78 -5.99
N THR A 382 -21.01 19.57 -6.55
CA THR A 382 -21.97 19.08 -7.53
C THR A 382 -22.51 17.71 -7.13
N PHE A 383 -23.76 17.41 -7.51
CA PHE A 383 -24.37 16.13 -7.25
C PHE A 383 -24.03 15.12 -8.35
N PRO A 384 -23.42 13.96 -8.02
CA PRO A 384 -23.24 12.88 -8.98
C PRO A 384 -24.57 12.16 -9.25
N SER A 385 -24.61 11.40 -10.34
CA SER A 385 -25.64 10.40 -10.60
C SER A 385 -25.42 9.21 -9.65
N VAL A 386 -26.24 9.09 -8.61
CA VAL A 386 -26.11 8.04 -7.58
C VAL A 386 -27.09 6.89 -7.81
N HIS A 387 -26.66 5.67 -7.48
CA HIS A 387 -27.51 4.49 -7.29
C HIS A 387 -27.12 3.82 -5.96
N ARG A 388 -28.12 3.51 -5.14
CA ARG A 388 -27.96 2.76 -3.90
C ARG A 388 -28.52 1.36 -4.11
N PHE A 389 -27.71 0.34 -3.83
CA PHE A 389 -28.12 -1.04 -4.03
C PHE A 389 -29.07 -1.50 -2.93
N LEU A 390 -29.84 -2.56 -3.20
CA LEU A 390 -30.63 -3.23 -2.19
C LEU A 390 -29.77 -4.25 -1.44
N GLY A 391 -29.93 -4.28 -0.13
CA GLY A 391 -29.28 -5.15 0.81
C GLY A 391 -30.20 -6.26 1.31
N ASN A 392 -29.93 -6.71 2.54
CA ASN A 392 -30.74 -7.73 3.20
C ASN A 392 -32.22 -7.29 3.34
N ASN A 393 -33.15 -8.21 3.05
CA ASN A 393 -34.60 -8.00 3.17
C ASN A 393 -35.16 -6.82 2.37
N GLY A 394 -34.49 -6.42 1.28
CA GLY A 394 -34.92 -5.30 0.43
C GLY A 394 -34.67 -3.92 1.04
N GLN A 395 -33.94 -3.84 2.16
CA GLN A 395 -33.52 -2.56 2.73
C GLN A 395 -32.38 -1.95 1.93
N PRO A 396 -32.24 -0.61 1.90
CA PRO A 396 -31.12 0.02 1.21
C PRO A 396 -29.76 -0.39 1.80
N SER A 397 -28.90 -1.00 0.98
CA SER A 397 -27.55 -1.44 1.36
C SER A 397 -26.62 -0.26 1.66
N ASN A 398 -25.47 -0.55 2.29
CA ASN A 398 -24.35 0.39 2.42
C ASN A 398 -23.55 0.60 1.14
N LEU A 399 -23.86 -0.11 0.05
CA LEU A 399 -23.21 0.06 -1.24
C LEU A 399 -23.87 1.16 -2.09
N TYR A 400 -23.02 2.09 -2.56
CA TYR A 400 -23.39 3.17 -3.47
C TYR A 400 -22.47 3.18 -4.69
N VAL A 401 -23.03 3.54 -5.85
CA VAL A 401 -22.27 3.93 -7.03
C VAL A 401 -22.66 5.36 -7.39
N ALA A 402 -21.66 6.23 -7.52
CA ALA A 402 -21.82 7.62 -7.89
C ALA A 402 -21.01 7.91 -9.17
N VAL A 403 -21.66 8.47 -10.19
CA VAL A 403 -21.02 8.82 -11.46
C VAL A 403 -21.14 10.33 -11.69
N THR A 404 -20.01 11.01 -11.88
CA THR A 404 -19.96 12.42 -12.28
C THR A 404 -19.22 12.56 -13.60
N THR A 405 -19.61 13.56 -14.39
CA THR A 405 -18.93 13.97 -15.63
C THR A 405 -18.48 15.43 -15.53
N ASN A 406 -18.27 15.94 -14.30
CA ASN A 406 -17.92 17.33 -14.00
C ASN A 406 -18.80 18.35 -14.73
N GLY A 407 -20.11 18.09 -14.79
CA GLY A 407 -21.09 18.94 -15.47
C GLY A 407 -21.13 18.85 -17.00
N GLN A 408 -20.18 18.17 -17.66
CA GLN A 408 -20.06 18.11 -19.13
C GLN A 408 -21.08 17.18 -19.80
N GLY A 409 -21.75 16.31 -19.04
CA GLY A 409 -22.53 15.20 -19.60
C GLY A 409 -23.54 14.60 -18.62
N CYS A 410 -24.45 15.41 -18.07
CA CYS A 410 -25.41 14.96 -17.05
C CYS A 410 -26.30 13.77 -17.49
N ARG A 411 -26.68 13.70 -18.76
CA ARG A 411 -27.43 12.53 -19.29
C ARG A 411 -26.53 11.31 -19.49
N LEU A 412 -25.27 11.53 -19.85
CA LEU A 412 -24.27 10.47 -20.01
C LEU A 412 -23.92 9.83 -18.67
N SER A 413 -23.77 10.62 -17.60
CA SER A 413 -23.54 10.09 -16.25
C SER A 413 -24.67 9.15 -15.80
N GLY A 414 -25.92 9.48 -16.13
CA GLY A 414 -27.08 8.62 -15.89
C GLY A 414 -27.09 7.34 -16.73
N ARG A 415 -26.55 7.35 -17.95
CA ARG A 415 -26.40 6.15 -18.79
C ARG A 415 -25.27 5.25 -18.28
N ILE A 416 -24.10 5.81 -17.99
CA ILE A 416 -22.94 5.09 -17.43
C ILE A 416 -23.34 4.39 -16.12
N LYS A 417 -24.04 5.10 -15.23
CA LYS A 417 -24.56 4.52 -13.99
C LYS A 417 -25.41 3.28 -14.25
N ARG A 418 -26.33 3.33 -15.22
CA ARG A 418 -27.20 2.18 -15.54
C ARG A 418 -26.40 0.98 -16.05
N GLU A 419 -25.40 1.22 -16.88
CA GLU A 419 -24.50 0.18 -17.39
C GLU A 419 -23.69 -0.50 -16.27
N ILE A 420 -23.17 0.29 -15.33
CA ILE A 420 -22.46 -0.24 -14.15
C ILE A 420 -23.42 -1.10 -13.31
N VAL A 421 -24.61 -0.58 -13.01
CA VAL A 421 -25.61 -1.28 -12.19
C VAL A 421 -26.07 -2.58 -12.84
N SER A 422 -26.24 -2.62 -14.16
CA SER A 422 -26.69 -3.82 -14.87
C SER A 422 -25.64 -4.93 -14.96
N ARG A 423 -24.34 -4.60 -14.82
CA ARG A 423 -23.25 -5.57 -14.86
C ARG A 423 -22.90 -6.16 -13.49
N LEU A 424 -23.32 -5.50 -12.41
CA LEU A 424 -23.11 -6.01 -11.05
C LEU A 424 -24.18 -7.05 -10.69
N PRO A 425 -23.82 -8.11 -9.94
CA PRO A 425 -24.81 -9.08 -9.48
C PRO A 425 -25.89 -8.44 -8.61
N GLY A 426 -27.15 -8.85 -8.76
CA GLY A 426 -28.28 -8.25 -8.04
C GLY A 426 -28.20 -8.37 -6.51
N ASN A 427 -27.39 -9.30 -5.99
CA ASN A 427 -27.15 -9.55 -4.57
C ASN A 427 -25.89 -8.87 -4.02
N VAL A 428 -25.20 -8.04 -4.82
CA VAL A 428 -23.96 -7.38 -4.42
C VAL A 428 -24.12 -6.51 -3.16
N GLY A 429 -25.26 -5.83 -2.99
CA GLY A 429 -25.54 -5.05 -1.79
C GLY A 429 -25.62 -5.93 -0.53
N THR A 430 -26.24 -7.10 -0.64
CA THR A 430 -26.30 -8.08 0.45
C THR A 430 -24.91 -8.61 0.81
N ALA A 431 -24.07 -8.87 -0.18
CA ALA A 431 -22.68 -9.27 0.05
C ALA A 431 -21.90 -8.23 0.85
N VAL A 432 -22.01 -6.94 0.48
CA VAL A 432 -21.35 -5.84 1.18
C VAL A 432 -21.85 -5.72 2.62
N ASP A 433 -23.16 -5.81 2.84
CA ASP A 433 -23.74 -5.73 4.18
C ASP A 433 -23.27 -6.90 5.07
N ASN A 434 -23.21 -8.12 4.53
CA ASN A 434 -22.74 -9.30 5.26
C ASN A 434 -21.25 -9.21 5.62
N VAL A 435 -20.41 -8.71 4.71
CA VAL A 435 -18.98 -8.44 5.01
C VAL A 435 -18.85 -7.36 6.09
N GLY A 436 -19.69 -6.33 6.05
CA GLY A 436 -19.77 -5.31 7.09
C GLY A 436 -20.07 -5.90 8.47
N LYS A 437 -21.09 -6.77 8.56
CA LYS A 437 -21.40 -7.52 9.78
C LYS A 437 -20.23 -8.38 10.24
N LEU A 438 -19.61 -9.13 9.32
CA LEU A 438 -18.47 -10.00 9.64
C LEU A 438 -17.30 -9.21 10.24
N ARG A 439 -17.02 -8.02 9.70
CA ARG A 439 -16.02 -7.09 10.23
C ARG A 439 -16.40 -6.60 11.63
N ALA A 440 -17.67 -6.26 11.87
CA ALA A 440 -18.16 -5.85 13.18
C ALA A 440 -18.01 -6.98 14.22
N HIS A 441 -18.39 -8.22 13.88
CA HIS A 441 -18.23 -9.38 14.75
C HIS A 441 -16.76 -9.70 15.05
N ALA A 442 -15.87 -9.57 14.07
CA ALA A 442 -14.43 -9.75 14.28
C ALA A 442 -13.85 -8.77 15.30
N LYS A 443 -14.38 -7.54 15.36
CA LYS A 443 -14.04 -6.49 16.33
C LYS A 443 -14.73 -6.66 17.70
N ALA A 444 -16.03 -6.91 17.73
CA ALA A 444 -16.85 -6.87 18.94
C ALA A 444 -16.46 -7.91 20.01
N LYS A 445 -15.90 -9.07 19.63
CA LYS A 445 -15.44 -10.10 20.58
C LYS A 445 -14.22 -9.67 21.42
N ALA A 446 -13.62 -8.51 21.15
CA ALA A 446 -12.52 -7.91 21.93
C ALA A 446 -12.96 -6.74 22.84
N ALA A 447 -14.20 -6.26 22.73
CA ALA A 447 -14.70 -5.07 23.43
C ALA A 447 -15.00 -5.29 24.93
N LYS A 448 -14.34 -6.25 25.59
CA LYS A 448 -14.34 -6.39 27.07
C LYS A 448 -13.17 -5.66 27.73
N ILE A 449 -12.33 -4.98 26.95
CA ILE A 449 -11.27 -4.10 27.45
C ILE A 449 -11.57 -2.69 26.93
N SER A 450 -11.44 -1.72 27.82
CA SER A 450 -11.88 -0.33 27.76
C SER A 450 -11.63 0.40 26.43
N ASP A 451 -12.66 1.12 25.98
CA ASP A 451 -12.61 2.19 24.98
C ASP A 451 -11.57 3.26 25.37
N ASP A 452 -10.37 3.24 24.79
CA ASP A 452 -9.51 4.44 24.65
C ASP A 452 -8.25 4.21 23.78
N ASP A 453 -8.34 3.52 22.64
CA ASP A 453 -7.32 3.72 21.57
C ASP A 453 -7.77 3.11 20.21
N ASP A 454 -8.63 3.81 19.47
CA ASP A 454 -9.01 3.42 18.11
C ASP A 454 -8.17 4.24 17.09
N THR A 455 -6.87 3.95 17.00
CA THR A 455 -5.92 4.66 16.11
C THR A 455 -5.35 3.79 14.97
N ALA A 456 -6.03 2.72 14.57
CA ALA A 456 -5.64 1.96 13.38
C ALA A 456 -6.10 2.65 12.08
N PRO A 457 -5.20 3.09 11.17
CA PRO A 457 -5.60 3.74 9.92
C PRO A 457 -6.36 2.77 9.00
N LEU A 458 -7.50 3.21 8.45
CA LEU A 458 -8.10 2.57 7.27
C LEU A 458 -7.07 2.67 6.12
N ASN A 459 -6.49 1.53 5.71
CA ASN A 459 -5.50 1.35 4.64
C ASN A 459 -4.01 1.19 5.06
N SER A 460 -3.71 0.69 6.26
CA SER A 460 -2.32 0.29 6.55
C SER A 460 -1.90 -0.96 5.76
N PRO A 461 -0.69 -0.98 5.15
CA PRO A 461 -0.07 -2.20 4.64
C PRO A 461 0.09 -3.22 5.76
N VAL A 462 -0.07 -4.50 5.43
CA VAL A 462 0.01 -5.62 6.38
C VAL A 462 1.33 -5.59 7.17
N PRO A 463 1.32 -5.47 8.50
CA PRO A 463 2.49 -5.75 9.32
C PRO A 463 2.81 -7.25 9.22
N GLN A 464 3.98 -7.58 8.68
CA GLN A 464 4.49 -8.94 8.63
C GLN A 464 4.87 -9.41 10.04
N ILE A 465 3.97 -10.14 10.69
CA ILE A 465 4.32 -10.87 11.92
C ILE A 465 4.93 -12.21 11.48
N ALA A 466 6.21 -12.41 11.79
CA ALA A 466 6.87 -13.70 11.62
C ALA A 466 6.16 -14.74 12.51
N THR A 467 5.72 -15.84 11.91
CA THR A 467 5.21 -16.98 12.68
C THR A 467 6.38 -17.92 12.94
N PRO A 468 6.63 -18.37 14.18
CA PRO A 468 7.72 -19.29 14.46
C PRO A 468 7.50 -20.61 13.71
N SER A 469 8.54 -21.03 12.99
CA SER A 469 8.59 -22.30 12.28
C SER A 469 8.62 -23.47 13.27
N ILE A 470 7.53 -24.23 13.34
CA ILE A 470 7.54 -25.52 14.04
C ILE A 470 8.27 -26.51 13.13
N SER A 471 9.57 -26.66 13.37
CA SER A 471 10.39 -27.75 12.82
C SER A 471 9.99 -29.06 13.50
N ARG A 472 9.57 -30.06 12.70
CA ARG A 472 9.35 -31.44 13.16
C ARG A 472 10.72 -32.08 13.42
N ASN A 473 11.10 -32.25 14.68
CA ASN A 473 11.94 -33.36 15.19
C ASN A 473 12.17 -33.31 16.72
N ALA A 474 11.17 -32.90 17.51
CA ALA A 474 11.17 -33.11 18.95
C ALA A 474 9.82 -33.69 19.36
N SER A 475 9.86 -34.73 20.19
CA SER A 475 8.72 -35.38 20.83
C SER A 475 7.71 -34.37 21.38
N VAL A 476 6.44 -34.63 21.09
CA VAL A 476 5.29 -33.79 21.42
C VAL A 476 5.15 -33.62 22.93
N ASP A 477 5.54 -32.46 23.45
CA ASP A 477 4.86 -31.83 24.58
C ASP A 477 4.06 -30.64 24.06
N ARG A 478 2.75 -30.79 24.14
CA ARG A 478 1.74 -29.95 23.49
C ARG A 478 1.50 -28.71 24.37
N PHE A 479 2.30 -27.66 24.19
CA PHE A 479 2.02 -26.36 24.81
C PHE A 479 0.85 -25.68 24.08
N GLU A 480 -0.30 -25.56 24.74
CA GLU A 480 -1.36 -24.64 24.34
C GLU A 480 -0.84 -23.21 24.43
N VAL A 481 -0.48 -22.61 23.29
CA VAL A 481 -0.17 -21.18 23.23
C VAL A 481 -1.47 -20.42 23.39
N ILE A 482 -1.72 -19.88 24.59
CA ILE A 482 -2.83 -18.97 24.85
C ILE A 482 -2.51 -17.65 24.14
N LEU A 483 -3.10 -17.43 22.98
CA LEU A 483 -2.97 -16.18 22.22
C LEU A 483 -3.73 -15.05 22.92
N SER A 484 -3.17 -13.84 22.92
CA SER A 484 -3.87 -12.66 23.44
C SER A 484 -5.12 -12.36 22.60
N GLU A 485 -6.13 -11.72 23.20
CA GLU A 485 -7.36 -11.36 22.48
C GLU A 485 -7.08 -10.41 21.29
N GLU A 486 -6.07 -9.56 21.38
CA GLU A 486 -5.61 -8.68 20.29
C GLU A 486 -5.06 -9.47 19.09
N GLU A 487 -4.25 -10.51 19.34
CA GLU A 487 -3.72 -11.37 18.28
C GLU A 487 -4.84 -12.19 17.62
N GLN A 488 -5.82 -12.65 18.40
CA GLN A 488 -7.00 -13.33 17.87
C GLN A 488 -7.85 -12.39 17.02
N GLN A 489 -8.03 -11.13 17.43
CA GLN A 489 -8.74 -10.11 16.66
C GLN A 489 -8.04 -9.79 15.33
N LEU A 490 -6.71 -9.62 15.33
CA LEU A 490 -5.93 -9.39 14.12
C LEU A 490 -6.05 -10.57 13.14
N ARG A 491 -6.05 -11.81 13.63
CA ARG A 491 -6.28 -13.01 12.80
C ARG A 491 -7.68 -13.03 12.19
N ARG A 492 -8.71 -12.75 12.99
CA ARG A 492 -10.10 -12.63 12.51
C ARG A 492 -10.21 -11.56 11.42
N MET A 493 -9.66 -10.37 11.65
CA MET A 493 -9.68 -9.25 10.69
C MET A 493 -8.95 -9.58 9.38
N ARG A 494 -7.81 -10.27 9.44
CA ARG A 494 -7.11 -10.77 8.23
C ARG A 494 -7.97 -11.74 7.44
N TRP A 495 -8.71 -12.61 8.12
CA TRP A 495 -9.60 -13.56 7.48
C TRP A 495 -10.80 -12.88 6.80
N VAL A 496 -11.43 -11.89 7.45
CA VAL A 496 -12.49 -11.07 6.84
C VAL A 496 -12.00 -10.42 5.55
N HIS A 497 -10.78 -9.85 5.56
CA HIS A 497 -10.20 -9.23 4.38
C HIS A 497 -10.01 -10.23 3.23
N GLN A 498 -9.47 -11.42 3.52
CA GLN A 498 -9.32 -12.47 2.52
C GLN A 498 -10.67 -12.94 1.97
N MET A 499 -11.69 -13.08 2.80
CA MET A 499 -13.02 -13.43 2.30
C MET A 499 -13.53 -12.39 1.32
N SER A 500 -13.40 -11.10 1.66
CA SER A 500 -13.87 -10.01 0.80
C SER A 500 -13.15 -9.94 -0.55
N GLU A 501 -11.91 -10.42 -0.62
CA GLU A 501 -11.08 -10.38 -1.84
C GLU A 501 -11.29 -11.60 -2.74
N TYR A 502 -11.45 -12.80 -2.17
CA TYR A 502 -11.39 -14.05 -2.93
C TYR A 502 -12.73 -14.78 -3.10
N TYR A 503 -13.75 -14.46 -2.31
CA TYR A 503 -15.05 -15.14 -2.40
C TYR A 503 -15.99 -14.41 -3.35
N SER A 504 -16.80 -15.17 -4.10
CA SER A 504 -17.78 -14.58 -5.01
C SER A 504 -18.86 -13.79 -4.25
N PHE A 505 -19.42 -12.78 -4.90
CA PHE A 505 -20.53 -12.00 -4.35
C PHE A 505 -21.72 -12.89 -3.94
N GLU A 506 -21.99 -13.96 -4.69
CA GLU A 506 -23.07 -14.89 -4.35
C GLU A 506 -22.80 -15.69 -3.07
N HIS A 507 -21.56 -16.13 -2.88
CA HIS A 507 -21.17 -16.80 -1.64
C HIS A 507 -21.30 -15.83 -0.46
N LEU A 508 -20.74 -14.62 -0.59
CA LEU A 508 -20.78 -13.60 0.47
C LEU A 508 -22.22 -13.19 0.82
N ALA A 509 -23.10 -13.11 -0.18
CA ALA A 509 -24.51 -12.80 0.04
C ALA A 509 -25.29 -13.93 0.76
N ARG A 510 -24.85 -15.18 0.65
CA ARG A 510 -25.49 -16.34 1.30
C ARG A 510 -25.05 -16.58 2.75
N LEU A 511 -24.02 -15.88 3.23
CA LEU A 511 -23.52 -16.03 4.59
C LEU A 511 -24.62 -15.66 5.61
N LYS A 512 -24.89 -16.59 6.54
CA LYS A 512 -25.81 -16.36 7.67
C LYS A 512 -25.03 -16.06 8.94
N ASP A 513 -25.66 -15.37 9.89
CA ASP A 513 -25.02 -14.94 11.14
C ASP A 513 -24.35 -16.10 11.91
N ARG A 514 -24.94 -17.30 11.91
CA ARG A 514 -24.35 -18.51 12.53
C ARG A 514 -23.10 -19.01 11.80
N ASP A 515 -23.07 -18.90 10.48
CA ASP A 515 -21.92 -19.30 9.65
C ASP A 515 -20.77 -18.30 9.81
N LEU A 516 -21.10 -17.01 10.01
CA LEU A 516 -20.14 -15.94 10.32
C LEU A 516 -19.43 -16.20 11.67
N GLU A 517 -20.17 -16.54 12.72
CA GLU A 517 -19.61 -16.87 14.04
C GLU A 517 -18.77 -18.14 14.01
N SER A 518 -19.30 -19.21 13.41
CA SER A 518 -18.60 -20.51 13.31
C SER A 518 -17.28 -20.37 12.55
N ALA A 519 -17.27 -19.59 11.48
CA ALA A 519 -16.07 -19.37 10.70
C ALA A 519 -15.05 -18.48 11.42
N LEU A 520 -15.48 -17.50 12.22
CA LEU A 520 -14.55 -16.74 13.07
C LEU A 520 -13.99 -17.60 14.21
N GLU A 521 -14.74 -18.59 14.72
CA GLU A 521 -14.30 -19.50 15.80
C GLU A 521 -13.29 -20.54 15.33
N LEU A 522 -13.56 -21.21 14.20
CA LEU A 522 -12.66 -22.17 13.55
C LEU A 522 -11.25 -21.62 13.28
N TRP A 523 -11.14 -20.30 13.13
CA TRP A 523 -9.88 -19.59 12.88
C TRP A 523 -9.25 -18.97 14.12
N SER A 524 -10.01 -18.80 15.21
CA SER A 524 -9.51 -18.34 16.50
C SER A 524 -8.86 -19.46 17.33
N SER A 525 -9.34 -20.70 17.17
CA SER A 525 -8.75 -21.88 17.82
C SER A 525 -7.59 -22.46 16.99
N THR A 526 -6.53 -22.89 17.68
CA THR A 526 -5.51 -23.80 17.12
C THR A 526 -6.22 -25.04 16.55
N PRO A 527 -5.82 -25.59 15.38
CA PRO A 527 -6.58 -26.65 14.74
C PRO A 527 -6.59 -27.91 15.63
N VAL A 528 -7.73 -28.15 16.27
CA VAL A 528 -8.06 -29.47 16.78
C VAL A 528 -8.32 -30.33 15.54
N SER A 529 -7.57 -31.41 15.42
CA SER A 529 -7.80 -32.47 14.44
C SER A 529 -9.21 -33.02 14.69
N GLY A 530 -10.20 -32.42 14.03
CA GLY A 530 -11.58 -32.84 14.06
C GLY A 530 -11.79 -33.90 13.00
N THR A 531 -11.82 -35.15 13.44
CA THR A 531 -12.26 -36.31 12.66
C THR A 531 -13.65 -36.03 12.09
N LEU A 532 -13.73 -35.66 10.80
CA LEU A 532 -15.02 -35.52 10.14
C LEU A 532 -15.60 -36.91 9.88
N THR A 533 -16.66 -37.21 10.61
CA THR A 533 -17.51 -38.39 10.45
C THR A 533 -18.11 -38.44 9.06
N HIS A 534 -17.81 -39.54 8.36
CA HIS A 534 -18.46 -39.94 7.11
C HIS A 534 -19.98 -40.09 7.29
N HIS A 535 -20.76 -39.31 6.55
CA HIS A 535 -22.15 -39.67 6.23
C HIS A 535 -22.23 -40.10 4.77
N GLY A 536 -22.81 -41.29 4.59
CA GLY A 536 -22.62 -42.16 3.44
C GLY A 536 -23.27 -41.70 2.15
N ALA A 537 -22.56 -42.03 1.07
CA ALA A 537 -23.16 -42.40 -0.20
C ALA A 537 -22.57 -43.78 -0.58
N ASN A 538 -23.45 -44.69 -0.95
CA ASN A 538 -23.20 -46.11 -1.21
C ASN A 538 -22.21 -46.30 -2.38
N PRO A 539 -21.17 -47.16 -2.30
CA PRO A 539 -20.16 -47.29 -3.34
C PRO A 539 -20.62 -48.23 -4.48
N LEU A 540 -20.73 -47.69 -5.69
CA LEU A 540 -20.73 -48.46 -6.93
C LEU A 540 -19.28 -48.76 -7.34
N GLY A 541 -18.87 -50.03 -7.27
CA GLY A 541 -17.78 -50.63 -8.07
C GLY A 541 -16.34 -50.18 -7.79
N LYS A 542 -15.53 -51.08 -7.22
CA LYS A 542 -14.09 -50.92 -6.93
C LYS A 542 -13.24 -50.72 -8.20
N GLY A 543 -13.06 -49.46 -8.62
CA GLY A 543 -11.88 -49.01 -9.38
C GLY A 543 -10.96 -48.21 -8.45
N LYS A 544 -9.63 -48.27 -8.64
CA LYS A 544 -8.73 -47.29 -8.00
C LYS A 544 -9.09 -45.91 -8.52
N GLY A 545 -9.24 -44.92 -7.63
CA GLY A 545 -9.46 -43.52 -8.02
C GLY A 545 -8.26 -42.98 -8.82
N ARG A 546 -8.39 -41.78 -9.37
CA ARG A 546 -7.34 -41.17 -10.23
C ARG A 546 -7.11 -39.71 -9.88
N ILE A 547 -5.89 -39.24 -10.10
CA ILE A 547 -5.48 -37.86 -9.87
C ILE A 547 -5.15 -37.20 -11.21
N LEU A 548 -5.79 -36.07 -11.48
CA LEU A 548 -5.60 -35.22 -12.64
C LEU A 548 -4.96 -33.91 -12.18
N LEU A 549 -3.72 -33.64 -12.59
CA LEU A 549 -3.03 -32.40 -12.28
C LEU A 549 -3.19 -31.44 -13.47
N ILE A 550 -4.00 -30.40 -13.34
CA ILE A 550 -4.43 -29.59 -14.49
C ILE A 550 -4.03 -28.12 -14.34
N GLY A 551 -3.59 -27.52 -15.43
CA GLY A 551 -3.34 -26.08 -15.52
C GLY A 551 -4.59 -25.29 -15.90
N SER A 552 -4.91 -24.24 -15.15
CA SER A 552 -6.07 -23.37 -15.43
C SER A 552 -5.81 -22.33 -16.52
N GLY A 553 -4.56 -22.18 -16.97
CA GLY A 553 -4.16 -21.03 -17.77
C GLY A 553 -3.98 -19.75 -16.92
N PRO A 554 -3.74 -18.59 -17.56
CA PRO A 554 -3.41 -17.34 -16.86
C PRO A 554 -4.60 -16.76 -16.09
N GLY A 555 -5.83 -16.96 -16.57
CA GLY A 555 -7.03 -16.62 -15.81
C GLY A 555 -8.36 -16.72 -16.57
N HIS A 556 -8.44 -16.31 -17.83
CA HIS A 556 -9.71 -16.33 -18.56
C HIS A 556 -10.17 -17.77 -18.90
N PRO A 557 -11.47 -18.13 -18.71
CA PRO A 557 -12.03 -19.44 -19.08
C PRO A 557 -11.73 -19.90 -20.50
N GLY A 558 -11.83 -18.98 -21.48
CA GLY A 558 -11.49 -19.26 -22.88
C GLY A 558 -10.03 -19.65 -23.15
N LEU A 559 -9.14 -19.53 -22.18
CA LEU A 559 -7.75 -19.99 -22.26
C LEU A 559 -7.52 -21.34 -21.56
N LEU A 560 -8.57 -21.99 -21.05
CA LEU A 560 -8.50 -23.38 -20.64
C LEU A 560 -8.31 -24.28 -21.86
N THR A 561 -7.47 -25.30 -21.70
CA THR A 561 -7.42 -26.37 -22.70
C THR A 561 -8.72 -27.16 -22.67
N CYS A 562 -9.14 -27.71 -23.81
CA CYS A 562 -10.34 -28.55 -23.90
C CYS A 562 -10.28 -29.73 -22.90
N ALA A 563 -9.09 -30.28 -22.69
CA ALA A 563 -8.86 -31.35 -21.72
C ALA A 563 -9.01 -30.87 -20.27
N ALA A 564 -8.50 -29.69 -19.91
CA ALA A 564 -8.67 -29.13 -18.57
C ALA A 564 -10.14 -28.81 -18.28
N HIS A 565 -10.86 -28.22 -19.25
CA HIS A 565 -12.29 -27.96 -19.14
C HIS A 565 -13.09 -29.26 -18.93
N HIS A 566 -12.81 -30.31 -19.71
CA HIS A 566 -13.45 -31.62 -19.54
C HIS A 566 -13.13 -32.25 -18.17
N ALA A 567 -11.89 -32.14 -17.70
CA ALA A 567 -11.49 -32.64 -16.38
C ALA A 567 -12.25 -31.92 -15.24
N LEU A 568 -12.41 -30.60 -15.32
CA LEU A 568 -13.20 -29.82 -14.34
C LEU A 568 -14.66 -30.28 -14.26
N LYS A 569 -15.27 -30.64 -15.40
CA LYS A 569 -16.67 -31.09 -15.45
C LYS A 569 -16.89 -32.53 -14.99
N THR A 570 -15.85 -33.36 -15.03
CA THR A 570 -15.94 -34.80 -14.71
C THR A 570 -15.37 -35.17 -13.34
N ALA A 571 -14.71 -34.23 -12.67
CA ALA A 571 -14.15 -34.43 -11.34
C ALA A 571 -15.25 -34.60 -10.28
N THR A 572 -14.98 -35.48 -9.31
CA THR A 572 -15.81 -35.64 -8.10
C THR A 572 -15.24 -34.86 -6.92
N LEU A 573 -13.93 -34.61 -6.93
CA LEU A 573 -13.22 -33.74 -5.98
C LEU A 573 -12.27 -32.81 -6.74
N ILE A 574 -12.37 -31.50 -6.50
CA ILE A 574 -11.47 -30.47 -7.03
C ILE A 574 -10.71 -29.82 -5.88
N LEU A 575 -9.39 -29.80 -6.02
CA LEU A 575 -8.41 -29.24 -5.11
C LEU A 575 -7.72 -28.06 -5.80
N SER A 576 -8.18 -26.84 -5.55
CA SER A 576 -7.71 -25.63 -6.23
C SER A 576 -6.66 -24.86 -5.45
N ASP A 577 -5.68 -24.30 -6.14
CA ASP A 577 -4.83 -23.23 -5.60
C ASP A 577 -5.63 -21.95 -5.35
N LYS A 578 -5.17 -21.14 -4.40
CA LYS A 578 -5.74 -19.82 -4.08
C LYS A 578 -5.70 -18.84 -5.26
N LEU A 579 -4.68 -18.94 -6.11
CA LEU A 579 -4.45 -18.00 -7.20
C LEU A 579 -5.31 -18.28 -8.45
N VAL A 580 -6.08 -19.36 -8.45
CA VAL A 580 -6.99 -19.66 -9.56
C VAL A 580 -8.14 -18.65 -9.56
N PRO A 581 -8.36 -17.90 -10.65
CA PRO A 581 -9.39 -16.86 -10.68
C PRO A 581 -10.82 -17.40 -10.58
N ALA A 582 -11.72 -16.56 -10.08
CA ALA A 582 -13.10 -16.93 -9.75
C ALA A 582 -13.90 -17.39 -10.99
N GLU A 583 -13.60 -16.85 -12.16
CA GLU A 583 -14.22 -17.19 -13.44
C GLU A 583 -13.95 -18.65 -13.82
N ILE A 584 -12.76 -19.17 -13.51
CA ILE A 584 -12.43 -20.59 -13.70
C ILE A 584 -13.21 -21.45 -12.69
N LEU A 585 -13.26 -21.01 -11.43
CA LEU A 585 -13.98 -21.73 -10.37
C LEU A 585 -15.48 -21.79 -10.65
N ALA A 586 -16.06 -20.79 -11.32
CA ALA A 586 -17.46 -20.76 -11.72
C ALA A 586 -17.82 -21.85 -12.75
N LEU A 587 -16.84 -22.41 -13.47
CA LEU A 587 -17.07 -23.53 -14.39
C LEU A 587 -17.30 -24.86 -13.67
N ILE A 588 -16.92 -24.94 -12.39
CA ILE A 588 -17.04 -26.17 -11.60
C ILE A 588 -18.53 -26.47 -11.36
N PRO A 589 -19.01 -27.69 -11.65
CA PRO A 589 -20.38 -28.06 -11.35
C PRO A 589 -20.70 -27.86 -9.87
N PRO A 590 -21.86 -27.30 -9.50
CA PRO A 590 -22.24 -27.11 -8.09
C PRO A 590 -22.31 -28.42 -7.28
N SER A 591 -22.44 -29.57 -7.96
CA SER A 591 -22.43 -30.91 -7.36
C SER A 591 -21.04 -31.43 -7.02
N THR A 592 -19.97 -30.81 -7.53
CA THR A 592 -18.58 -31.26 -7.33
C THR A 592 -18.00 -30.69 -6.03
N LYS A 593 -17.34 -31.51 -5.23
CA LYS A 593 -16.68 -31.06 -3.99
C LYS A 593 -15.49 -30.18 -4.35
N LEU A 594 -15.47 -28.94 -3.88
CA LEU A 594 -14.37 -27.99 -4.09
C LEU A 594 -13.66 -27.69 -2.77
N HIS A 595 -12.35 -27.88 -2.74
CA HIS A 595 -11.47 -27.45 -1.67
C HIS A 595 -10.44 -26.45 -2.21
N ILE A 596 -10.33 -25.29 -1.58
CA ILE A 596 -9.38 -24.24 -1.97
C ILE A 596 -8.26 -24.16 -0.93
N ALA A 597 -7.02 -24.20 -1.40
CA ALA A 597 -5.84 -24.18 -0.54
C ALA A 597 -5.80 -22.93 0.37
N LYS A 598 -5.59 -23.15 1.66
CA LYS A 598 -5.45 -22.08 2.66
C LYS A 598 -4.00 -21.57 2.71
N LYS A 599 -3.58 -20.86 1.67
CA LYS A 599 -2.20 -20.36 1.55
C LYS A 599 -2.03 -18.95 2.14
N PHE A 600 -1.15 -18.83 3.12
CA PHE A 600 -0.69 -17.56 3.72
C PHE A 600 0.82 -17.36 3.45
N PRO A 601 1.32 -16.11 3.40
CA PRO A 601 2.76 -15.86 3.40
C PRO A 601 3.42 -16.61 4.58
N GLY A 602 4.44 -17.43 4.28
CA GLY A 602 5.14 -18.26 5.28
C GLY A 602 4.64 -19.70 5.46
N ASN A 603 3.42 -20.06 5.01
CA ASN A 603 2.86 -21.42 5.12
C ASN A 603 2.65 -22.13 3.77
N ALA A 604 3.42 -21.76 2.76
CA ALA A 604 3.27 -22.29 1.40
C ALA A 604 3.56 -23.80 1.31
N GLU A 605 4.53 -24.30 2.09
CA GLU A 605 4.86 -25.73 2.12
C GLU A 605 3.77 -26.56 2.83
N GLY A 606 3.25 -26.07 3.97
CA GLY A 606 2.17 -26.76 4.70
C GLY A 606 0.89 -26.89 3.88
N ALA A 607 0.45 -25.81 3.24
CA ALA A 607 -0.72 -25.83 2.36
C ALA A 607 -0.53 -26.77 1.17
N GLN A 608 0.68 -26.93 0.64
CA GLN A 608 0.93 -27.86 -0.45
C GLN A 608 0.88 -29.32 0.01
N ASN A 609 1.44 -29.63 1.18
CA ASN A 609 1.37 -30.97 1.77
C ASN A 609 -0.08 -31.37 2.07
N GLU A 610 -0.88 -30.47 2.65
CA GLU A 610 -2.31 -30.69 2.88
C GLU A 610 -3.03 -31.07 1.57
N MET A 611 -2.77 -30.33 0.49
CA MET A 611 -3.40 -30.61 -0.81
C MET A 611 -2.97 -31.96 -1.40
N MET A 612 -1.71 -32.36 -1.22
CA MET A 612 -1.22 -33.67 -1.64
C MET A 612 -1.86 -34.80 -0.82
N GLU A 613 -1.96 -34.65 0.50
CA GLU A 613 -2.61 -35.61 1.38
C GLU A 613 -4.11 -35.77 1.06
N LEU A 614 -4.82 -34.65 0.83
CA LEU A 614 -6.22 -34.66 0.41
C LEU A 614 -6.42 -35.32 -0.96
N ALA A 615 -5.52 -35.07 -1.92
CA ALA A 615 -5.58 -35.68 -3.23
C ALA A 615 -5.39 -37.20 -3.14
N LEU A 616 -4.43 -37.63 -2.34
CA LEU A 616 -4.17 -39.04 -2.09
C LEU A 616 -5.35 -39.72 -1.41
N ALA A 617 -5.92 -39.13 -0.36
CA ALA A 617 -7.08 -39.66 0.35
C ALA A 617 -8.30 -39.78 -0.57
N GLY A 618 -8.56 -38.77 -1.42
CA GLY A 618 -9.63 -38.82 -2.42
C GLY A 618 -9.42 -39.96 -3.42
N ALA A 619 -8.21 -40.10 -3.97
CA ALA A 619 -7.90 -41.15 -4.93
C ALA A 619 -8.00 -42.56 -4.30
N GLN A 620 -7.59 -42.72 -3.03
CA GLN A 620 -7.76 -43.96 -2.26
C GLN A 620 -9.23 -44.28 -2.00
N ALA A 621 -10.09 -43.26 -1.85
CA ALA A 621 -11.54 -43.42 -1.73
C ALA A 621 -12.25 -43.71 -3.07
N GLY A 622 -11.51 -43.81 -4.19
CA GLY A 622 -12.07 -44.07 -5.52
C GLY A 622 -12.52 -42.82 -6.27
N GLU A 623 -12.23 -41.62 -5.76
CA GLU A 623 -12.65 -40.36 -6.37
C GLU A 623 -11.83 -40.04 -7.64
N VAL A 624 -12.42 -39.25 -8.55
CA VAL A 624 -11.71 -38.57 -9.64
C VAL A 624 -11.29 -37.21 -9.12
N VAL A 625 -10.04 -37.13 -8.67
CA VAL A 625 -9.47 -35.93 -8.06
C VAL A 625 -8.85 -35.06 -9.14
N VAL A 626 -9.28 -33.80 -9.22
CA VAL A 626 -8.61 -32.76 -10.00
C VAL A 626 -7.85 -31.84 -9.07
N ARG A 627 -6.56 -31.72 -9.30
CA ARG A 627 -5.67 -30.76 -8.66
C ARG A 627 -5.46 -29.59 -9.63
N LEU A 628 -6.17 -28.49 -9.38
CA LEU A 628 -6.22 -27.33 -10.25
C LEU A 628 -5.17 -26.29 -9.85
N LYS A 629 -4.26 -25.98 -10.77
CA LYS A 629 -3.12 -25.08 -10.57
C LYS A 629 -3.19 -23.92 -11.55
N GLN A 630 -2.82 -22.71 -11.11
CA GLN A 630 -2.79 -21.56 -12.00
C GLN A 630 -1.65 -21.68 -13.03
N GLY A 631 -1.92 -21.27 -14.28
CA GLY A 631 -0.95 -21.34 -15.37
C GLY A 631 -0.74 -22.78 -15.83
N ASP A 632 0.52 -23.21 -15.91
CA ASP A 632 0.90 -24.57 -16.25
C ASP A 632 1.44 -25.32 -15.01
N PRO A 633 1.07 -26.60 -14.77
CA PRO A 633 1.51 -27.33 -13.59
C PRO A 633 3.03 -27.46 -13.43
N PHE A 634 3.79 -27.52 -14.53
CA PHE A 634 5.23 -27.77 -14.53
C PHE A 634 6.07 -26.51 -14.69
N VAL A 635 5.47 -25.37 -15.04
CA VAL A 635 6.17 -24.07 -15.09
C VAL A 635 6.01 -23.33 -13.77
N TYR A 636 7.01 -23.47 -12.88
CA TYR A 636 7.02 -22.88 -11.53
C TYR A 636 5.81 -23.22 -10.63
N GLY A 637 4.98 -24.18 -11.05
CA GLY A 637 3.81 -24.64 -10.30
C GLY A 637 4.13 -25.68 -9.22
N ARG A 638 5.36 -26.22 -9.15
CA ARG A 638 5.73 -27.36 -8.29
C ARG A 638 4.98 -28.67 -8.61
N GLY A 639 4.40 -28.80 -9.81
CA GLY A 639 3.66 -30.01 -10.20
C GLY A 639 4.51 -31.29 -10.20
N GLY A 640 5.80 -31.19 -10.52
CA GLY A 640 6.71 -32.34 -10.47
C GLY A 640 6.85 -32.95 -9.07
N GLU A 641 6.85 -32.12 -8.03
CA GLU A 641 6.88 -32.59 -6.63
C GLU A 641 5.59 -33.37 -6.28
N GLU A 642 4.44 -32.84 -6.69
CA GLU A 642 3.14 -33.47 -6.46
C GLU A 642 3.04 -34.83 -7.21
N VAL A 643 3.52 -34.91 -8.45
CA VAL A 643 3.58 -36.16 -9.24
C VAL A 643 4.43 -37.22 -8.55
N LEU A 644 5.63 -36.85 -8.08
CA LEU A 644 6.53 -37.79 -7.39
C LEU A 644 5.89 -38.31 -6.10
N TYR A 645 5.29 -37.41 -5.32
CA TYR A 645 4.59 -37.76 -4.09
C TYR A 645 3.44 -38.77 -4.35
N PHE A 646 2.59 -38.54 -5.35
CA PHE A 646 1.51 -39.47 -5.67
C PHE A 646 2.03 -40.83 -6.15
N ARG A 647 3.10 -40.81 -6.97
CA ARG A 647 3.72 -42.04 -7.49
C ARG A 647 4.29 -42.92 -6.38
N GLU A 648 4.96 -42.32 -5.40
CA GLU A 648 5.47 -43.02 -4.21
C GLU A 648 4.36 -43.72 -3.41
N HIS A 649 3.12 -43.21 -3.49
CA HIS A 649 1.94 -43.77 -2.83
C HIS A 649 1.06 -44.62 -3.76
N GLY A 650 1.59 -45.00 -4.93
CA GLY A 650 0.93 -45.93 -5.86
C GLY A 650 -0.13 -45.31 -6.78
N PHE A 651 -0.15 -43.99 -6.93
CA PHE A 651 -1.02 -43.26 -7.84
C PHE A 651 -0.20 -42.47 -8.88
N GLU A 652 -0.27 -42.88 -10.15
CA GLU A 652 0.29 -42.08 -11.24
C GLU A 652 -0.72 -41.00 -11.64
N SER A 653 -0.33 -39.74 -11.55
CA SER A 653 -1.19 -38.62 -11.94
C SER A 653 -1.11 -38.34 -13.44
N ILE A 654 -2.25 -37.98 -14.03
CA ILE A 654 -2.31 -37.49 -15.41
C ILE A 654 -2.13 -35.98 -15.37
N VAL A 655 -1.08 -35.47 -16.02
CA VAL A 655 -0.81 -34.04 -16.07
C VAL A 655 -1.41 -33.46 -17.35
N ILE A 656 -2.31 -32.49 -17.21
CA ILE A 656 -2.93 -31.76 -18.32
C ILE A 656 -2.30 -30.37 -18.39
N PRO A 657 -1.69 -30.00 -19.53
CA PRO A 657 -1.01 -28.72 -19.66
C PRO A 657 -1.99 -27.56 -19.58
N GLY A 658 -1.49 -26.44 -19.05
CA GLY A 658 -2.17 -25.15 -19.10
C GLY A 658 -1.36 -24.14 -19.90
N ILE A 659 -2.01 -23.06 -20.31
CA ILE A 659 -1.29 -21.97 -20.97
C ILE A 659 -0.52 -21.18 -19.91
N SER A 660 0.81 -21.19 -19.95
CA SER A 660 1.63 -20.47 -18.97
C SER A 660 1.49 -18.95 -19.13
N SER A 661 1.38 -18.24 -18.00
CA SER A 661 1.35 -16.77 -17.97
C SER A 661 2.61 -16.16 -18.59
N ALA A 662 3.75 -16.85 -18.50
CA ALA A 662 5.01 -16.40 -19.09
C ALA A 662 4.95 -16.19 -20.62
N LEU A 663 4.00 -16.84 -21.30
CA LEU A 663 3.79 -16.71 -22.75
C LEU A 663 2.50 -15.95 -23.06
N ALA A 664 1.41 -16.29 -22.36
CA ALA A 664 0.11 -15.68 -22.63
C ALA A 664 0.04 -14.20 -22.24
N ALA A 665 0.62 -13.82 -21.10
CA ALA A 665 0.55 -12.46 -20.61
C ALA A 665 1.18 -11.44 -21.59
N PRO A 666 2.42 -11.61 -22.06
CA PRO A 666 2.99 -10.70 -23.04
C PRO A 666 2.21 -10.72 -24.36
N LEU A 667 1.79 -11.90 -24.84
CA LEU A 667 1.02 -12.02 -26.08
C LEU A 667 -0.28 -11.22 -26.03
N MET A 668 -1.05 -11.31 -24.94
CA MET A 668 -2.31 -10.59 -24.77
C MET A 668 -2.14 -9.07 -24.65
N MET A 669 -0.91 -8.61 -24.42
CA MET A 669 -0.53 -7.20 -24.37
C MET A 669 0.17 -6.72 -25.65
N GLY A 670 0.20 -7.55 -26.70
CA GLY A 670 0.87 -7.22 -27.96
C GLY A 670 2.40 -7.25 -27.86
N ILE A 671 2.95 -8.06 -26.95
CA ILE A 671 4.39 -8.21 -26.76
C ILE A 671 4.79 -9.64 -27.15
N PRO A 672 5.52 -9.84 -28.24
CA PRO A 672 6.04 -11.16 -28.56
C PRO A 672 7.22 -11.48 -27.63
N VAL A 673 7.36 -12.74 -27.21
CA VAL A 673 8.51 -13.17 -26.39
C VAL A 673 9.78 -13.39 -27.23
N THR A 674 9.61 -13.59 -28.54
CA THR A 674 10.69 -13.72 -29.53
C THR A 674 10.26 -13.04 -30.83
N GLN A 675 11.18 -12.37 -31.50
CA GLN A 675 10.93 -11.70 -32.77
C GLN A 675 12.23 -11.64 -33.57
N ARG A 676 12.21 -12.06 -34.83
CA ARG A 676 13.42 -12.03 -35.68
C ARG A 676 13.98 -10.60 -35.77
N GLY A 677 15.30 -10.48 -35.64
CA GLY A 677 16.00 -9.19 -35.64
C GLY A 677 15.78 -8.34 -34.37
N VAL A 678 15.13 -8.91 -33.34
CA VAL A 678 14.94 -8.25 -32.03
C VAL A 678 15.32 -9.18 -30.87
N ALA A 679 14.70 -10.36 -30.78
CA ALA A 679 14.94 -11.34 -29.73
C ALA A 679 14.87 -12.76 -30.32
N GLU A 680 16.00 -13.47 -30.29
CA GLU A 680 16.18 -14.82 -30.84
C GLU A 680 16.02 -15.91 -29.78
N SER A 681 16.08 -15.53 -28.51
CA SER A 681 15.96 -16.45 -27.38
C SER A 681 15.07 -15.89 -26.27
N LEU A 682 14.44 -16.80 -25.53
CA LEU A 682 13.67 -16.52 -24.33
C LEU A 682 14.30 -17.27 -23.16
N VAL A 683 14.50 -16.58 -22.05
CA VAL A 683 14.84 -17.21 -20.76
C VAL A 683 13.73 -16.93 -19.77
N MET A 684 13.29 -17.96 -19.06
CA MET A 684 12.27 -17.86 -18.02
C MET A 684 12.88 -18.17 -16.66
N CYS A 685 12.83 -17.22 -15.73
CA CYS A 685 13.33 -17.39 -14.36
C CYS A 685 12.27 -17.02 -13.31
N THR A 686 12.54 -17.35 -12.05
CA THR A 686 11.78 -16.87 -10.88
C THR A 686 12.58 -15.77 -10.19
N GLY A 687 11.91 -14.74 -9.66
CA GLY A 687 12.54 -13.72 -8.82
C GLY A 687 12.79 -14.15 -7.37
N VAL A 688 12.29 -15.34 -6.97
CA VAL A 688 12.39 -15.85 -5.60
C VAL A 688 12.77 -17.33 -5.60
N GLY A 689 13.81 -17.68 -4.85
CA GLY A 689 14.25 -19.06 -4.62
C GLY A 689 13.49 -19.73 -3.47
N ARG A 690 13.75 -21.03 -3.27
CA ARG A 690 13.14 -21.80 -2.17
C ARG A 690 13.41 -21.10 -0.82
N GLN A 691 12.37 -21.01 0.02
CA GLN A 691 12.42 -20.31 1.32
C GLN A 691 12.84 -18.83 1.22
N GLY A 692 12.56 -18.17 0.08
CA GLY A 692 12.88 -16.75 -0.09
C GLY A 692 14.34 -16.45 -0.39
N LYS A 693 15.17 -17.50 -0.62
CA LYS A 693 16.60 -17.36 -0.98
C LYS A 693 16.76 -16.55 -2.27
N ALA A 694 17.85 -15.78 -2.32
CA ALA A 694 18.25 -15.09 -3.55
C ALA A 694 18.54 -16.09 -4.66
N VAL A 695 18.17 -15.73 -5.88
CA VAL A 695 18.40 -16.52 -7.09
C VAL A 695 19.52 -15.88 -7.89
N GLN A 696 20.29 -16.69 -8.61
CA GLN A 696 21.23 -16.19 -9.61
C GLN A 696 20.43 -15.82 -10.86
N LEU A 697 20.41 -14.53 -11.20
CA LEU A 697 19.71 -14.01 -12.38
C LEU A 697 20.58 -14.19 -13.63
N PRO A 698 19.99 -14.43 -14.82
CA PRO A 698 20.77 -14.50 -16.05
C PRO A 698 21.35 -13.13 -16.39
N GLY A 699 22.54 -13.11 -17.02
CA GLY A 699 23.16 -11.90 -17.55
C GLY A 699 22.55 -11.43 -18.87
N TYR A 700 22.83 -10.17 -19.19
CA TYR A 700 22.30 -9.49 -20.37
C TYR A 700 22.87 -10.08 -21.66
N ILE A 701 21.96 -10.35 -22.61
CA ILE A 701 22.26 -10.64 -24.01
C ILE A 701 21.26 -9.84 -24.83
N LYS A 702 21.74 -9.02 -25.78
CA LYS A 702 20.88 -8.12 -26.57
C LYS A 702 19.76 -8.88 -27.30
N SER A 703 20.04 -10.05 -27.86
CA SER A 703 19.06 -10.90 -28.56
C SER A 703 18.22 -11.80 -27.66
N ARG A 704 18.12 -11.52 -26.36
CA ARG A 704 17.38 -12.34 -25.39
C ARG A 704 16.26 -11.54 -24.72
N THR A 705 15.07 -12.13 -24.72
CA THR A 705 13.98 -11.73 -23.82
C THR A 705 14.10 -12.48 -22.51
N LEU A 706 14.01 -11.77 -21.39
CA LEU A 706 13.94 -12.35 -20.06
C LEU A 706 12.51 -12.22 -19.54
N VAL A 707 11.88 -13.35 -19.21
CA VAL A 707 10.60 -13.38 -18.50
C VAL A 707 10.85 -13.84 -17.07
N MET A 708 10.39 -13.04 -16.11
CA MET A 708 10.54 -13.33 -14.69
C MET A 708 9.19 -13.44 -14.00
N LEU A 709 8.92 -14.61 -13.42
CA LEU A 709 7.76 -14.86 -12.59
C LEU A 709 8.09 -14.59 -11.11
N MET A 710 7.07 -14.26 -10.31
CA MET A 710 7.22 -14.08 -8.85
C MET A 710 8.28 -13.04 -8.44
N GLY A 711 8.54 -12.03 -9.27
CA GLY A 711 9.59 -11.03 -9.01
C GLY A 711 9.08 -9.63 -8.63
N VAL A 712 7.82 -9.29 -8.92
CA VAL A 712 7.31 -7.90 -8.80
C VAL A 712 7.47 -7.35 -7.38
N ALA A 713 7.13 -8.13 -6.35
CA ALA A 713 7.28 -7.71 -4.94
C ALA A 713 8.74 -7.46 -4.51
N ARG A 714 9.73 -7.86 -5.32
CA ARG A 714 11.17 -7.65 -5.10
C ARG A 714 11.81 -6.84 -6.22
N ILE A 715 11.01 -6.08 -6.98
CA ILE A 715 11.50 -5.42 -8.18
C ILE A 715 12.72 -4.55 -7.92
N LYS A 716 12.74 -3.78 -6.82
CA LYS A 716 13.90 -2.97 -6.46
C LYS A 716 15.20 -3.77 -6.37
N GLN A 717 15.19 -4.87 -5.61
CA GLN A 717 16.34 -5.76 -5.48
C GLN A 717 16.75 -6.38 -6.82
N ILE A 718 15.76 -6.71 -7.66
CA ILE A 718 15.99 -7.32 -8.96
C ILE A 718 16.62 -6.30 -9.93
N ILE A 719 16.14 -5.06 -9.98
CA ILE A 719 16.70 -3.99 -10.82
C ILE A 719 18.13 -3.66 -10.38
N GLU A 720 18.38 -3.58 -9.07
CA GLU A 720 19.73 -3.41 -8.52
C GLU A 720 20.67 -4.53 -9.00
N VAL A 721 20.27 -5.80 -8.91
CA VAL A 721 21.09 -6.94 -9.36
C VAL A 721 21.27 -6.96 -10.89
N LEU A 722 20.22 -6.66 -11.65
CA LEU A 722 20.27 -6.67 -13.12
C LEU A 722 21.20 -5.57 -13.66
N THR A 723 21.15 -4.37 -13.08
CA THR A 723 21.87 -3.19 -13.59
C THR A 723 23.22 -2.95 -12.91
N SER A 724 23.54 -3.65 -11.82
CA SER A 724 24.83 -3.53 -11.15
C SER A 724 25.99 -3.96 -12.04
N ALA A 725 27.06 -3.16 -12.01
CA ALA A 725 28.34 -3.48 -12.63
C ALA A 725 28.99 -4.71 -11.99
N GLU A 726 28.70 -4.98 -10.71
CA GLU A 726 29.13 -6.19 -10.02
C GLU A 726 28.29 -7.38 -10.47
N ALA A 727 28.93 -8.53 -10.73
CA ALA A 727 28.24 -9.77 -11.10
C ALA A 727 27.61 -10.51 -9.89
N LYS A 728 27.48 -9.85 -8.73
CA LYS A 728 26.97 -10.49 -7.52
C LYS A 728 25.46 -10.70 -7.63
N GLY A 729 25.05 -11.96 -7.77
CA GLY A 729 23.64 -12.34 -7.95
C GLY A 729 23.18 -12.41 -9.41
N ARG A 730 24.10 -12.21 -10.38
CA ARG A 730 23.82 -12.28 -11.82
C ARG A 730 24.95 -12.98 -12.58
N ASP A 731 24.60 -13.92 -13.45
CA ASP A 731 25.55 -14.67 -14.28
C ASP A 731 25.75 -14.02 -15.65
N GLY A 732 26.73 -13.11 -15.76
CA GLY A 732 27.16 -12.53 -17.05
C GLY A 732 27.39 -11.02 -17.02
N VAL A 733 26.93 -10.30 -18.06
CA VAL A 733 27.07 -8.84 -18.20
C VAL A 733 25.84 -8.10 -17.66
N ALA A 734 26.04 -6.88 -17.14
CA ALA A 734 24.99 -6.02 -16.61
C ALA A 734 23.98 -5.61 -17.69
N TYR A 735 22.74 -5.42 -17.28
CA TYR A 735 21.68 -4.93 -18.14
C TYR A 735 21.79 -3.41 -18.29
N PRO A 736 21.70 -2.86 -19.52
CA PRO A 736 21.64 -1.42 -19.72
C PRO A 736 20.40 -0.81 -19.04
N ARG A 737 20.54 0.38 -18.45
CA ARG A 737 19.43 1.02 -17.73
C ARG A 737 18.28 1.46 -18.63
N HIS A 738 18.58 1.86 -19.87
CA HIS A 738 17.58 2.21 -20.88
C HIS A 738 16.82 1.00 -21.42
N LEU A 739 17.22 -0.23 -21.08
CA LEU A 739 16.60 -1.44 -21.63
C LEU A 739 15.10 -1.50 -21.26
N PRO A 740 14.22 -1.79 -22.23
CA PRO A 740 12.80 -1.91 -21.98
C PRO A 740 12.44 -3.00 -20.97
N ILE A 741 11.47 -2.68 -20.11
CA ILE A 741 10.82 -3.60 -19.18
C ILE A 741 9.31 -3.39 -19.21
N GLY A 742 8.56 -4.49 -19.11
CA GLY A 742 7.12 -4.51 -18.89
C GLY A 742 6.76 -5.30 -17.65
N ILE A 743 5.84 -4.77 -16.84
CA ILE A 743 5.19 -5.49 -15.74
C ILE A 743 3.76 -5.78 -16.18
N ILE A 744 3.40 -7.06 -16.21
CA ILE A 744 2.07 -7.50 -16.64
C ILE A 744 1.37 -8.14 -15.44
N GLU A 745 0.24 -7.56 -15.07
CA GLU A 745 -0.57 -7.91 -13.91
C GLU A 745 -1.91 -8.49 -14.34
N ARG A 746 -2.37 -9.49 -13.58
CA ARG A 746 -3.67 -10.15 -13.76
C ARG A 746 -3.98 -10.52 -15.20
N ALA A 747 -2.96 -10.97 -15.94
CA ALA A 747 -3.04 -11.29 -17.36
C ALA A 747 -4.28 -12.14 -17.69
N SER A 748 -4.93 -11.83 -18.81
CA SER A 748 -6.21 -12.40 -19.28
C SER A 748 -7.46 -12.06 -18.46
N SER A 749 -7.32 -11.42 -17.29
CA SER A 749 -8.46 -10.95 -16.51
C SER A 749 -9.05 -9.67 -17.15
N PRO A 750 -10.34 -9.36 -16.95
CA PRO A 750 -10.94 -8.13 -17.45
C PRO A 750 -10.24 -6.84 -16.98
N ASP A 751 -9.58 -6.91 -15.82
CA ASP A 751 -8.81 -5.83 -15.19
C ASP A 751 -7.29 -5.99 -15.35
N GLN A 752 -6.84 -6.79 -16.33
CA GLN A 752 -5.42 -6.94 -16.64
C GLN A 752 -4.75 -5.59 -16.87
N ARG A 753 -3.45 -5.48 -16.56
CA ARG A 753 -2.70 -4.26 -16.78
C ARG A 753 -1.28 -4.55 -17.22
N VAL A 754 -0.74 -3.70 -18.09
CA VAL A 754 0.69 -3.67 -18.39
C VAL A 754 1.25 -2.27 -18.13
N ILE A 755 2.41 -2.24 -17.47
CA ILE A 755 3.20 -1.04 -17.19
C ILE A 755 4.52 -1.20 -17.91
N LEU A 756 4.78 -0.35 -18.90
CA LEU A 756 5.98 -0.36 -19.73
C LEU A 756 6.85 0.83 -19.37
N SER A 757 8.15 0.59 -19.19
CA SER A 757 9.16 1.62 -18.91
C SER A 757 10.55 1.08 -19.24
N THR A 758 11.60 1.69 -18.68
CA THR A 758 12.98 1.20 -18.73
C THR A 758 13.40 0.60 -17.39
N LEU A 759 14.47 -0.20 -17.37
CA LEU A 759 15.03 -0.69 -16.11
C LEU A 759 15.44 0.44 -15.16
N GLY A 760 15.78 1.63 -15.68
CA GLY A 760 16.11 2.80 -14.89
C GLY A 760 14.92 3.50 -14.22
N GLU A 761 13.71 3.42 -14.83
CA GLU A 761 12.56 4.25 -14.44
C GLU A 761 11.34 3.46 -13.94
N ILE A 762 11.36 2.12 -14.08
CA ILE A 762 10.21 1.27 -13.72
C ILE A 762 9.82 1.36 -12.24
N GLU A 763 10.78 1.57 -11.34
CA GLU A 763 10.49 1.73 -9.90
C GLU A 763 9.71 3.02 -9.61
N GLU A 764 10.03 4.11 -10.31
CA GLU A 764 9.28 5.37 -10.17
C GLU A 764 7.91 5.27 -10.81
N SER A 765 7.82 4.57 -11.94
CA SER A 765 6.56 4.30 -12.64
C SER A 765 5.60 3.49 -11.76
N LEU A 766 6.10 2.47 -11.06
CA LEU A 766 5.30 1.67 -10.13
C LEU A 766 4.78 2.46 -8.93
N LYS A 767 5.54 3.43 -8.38
CA LYS A 767 5.07 4.25 -7.24
C LYS A 767 3.84 5.09 -7.57
N LYS A 768 3.56 5.32 -8.86
CA LYS A 768 2.41 6.09 -9.34
C LYS A 768 1.14 5.25 -9.47
N VAL A 769 1.21 3.94 -9.27
CA VAL A 769 0.08 3.01 -9.47
C VAL A 769 -0.05 1.97 -8.37
N ASP A 770 -1.29 1.60 -8.05
CA ASP A 770 -1.57 0.58 -7.02
C ASP A 770 -1.19 -0.82 -7.52
N GLU A 771 -0.53 -1.64 -6.71
CA GLU A 771 -0.15 -3.01 -7.11
C GLU A 771 -1.37 -3.95 -7.34
N ARG A 772 -1.31 -4.79 -8.39
CA ARG A 772 -2.35 -5.78 -8.70
C ARG A 772 -1.77 -7.19 -8.88
N PRO A 773 -1.55 -7.96 -7.79
CA PRO A 773 -1.08 -9.33 -7.92
C PRO A 773 -2.16 -10.26 -8.53
N PRO A 774 -1.76 -11.35 -9.22
CA PRO A 774 -0.38 -11.74 -9.54
C PRO A 774 0.19 -10.94 -10.73
N GLY A 775 1.50 -10.65 -10.69
CA GLY A 775 2.22 -9.96 -11.75
C GLY A 775 3.52 -10.66 -12.18
N MET A 776 3.93 -10.44 -13.43
CA MET A 776 5.19 -10.92 -14.01
C MET A 776 5.95 -9.79 -14.71
N MET A 777 7.24 -9.99 -14.94
CA MET A 777 8.10 -9.03 -15.64
C MET A 777 8.60 -9.61 -16.96
N ILE A 778 8.67 -8.77 -17.99
CA ILE A 778 9.33 -9.06 -19.26
C ILE A 778 10.39 -7.98 -19.51
N VAL A 779 11.62 -8.37 -19.75
CA VAL A 779 12.77 -7.48 -19.92
C VAL A 779 13.45 -7.78 -21.24
N GLY A 780 13.73 -6.74 -22.01
CA GLY A 780 14.42 -6.83 -23.30
C GLY A 780 13.67 -6.14 -24.43
N TRP A 781 14.33 -6.05 -25.58
CA TRP A 781 13.88 -5.28 -26.74
C TRP A 781 12.54 -5.71 -27.33
N ALA A 782 12.12 -6.96 -27.08
CA ALA A 782 10.84 -7.46 -27.54
C ALA A 782 9.63 -6.69 -26.93
N ALA A 783 9.81 -6.04 -25.77
CA ALA A 783 8.75 -5.27 -25.10
C ALA A 783 8.22 -4.08 -25.93
N LEU A 784 8.99 -3.57 -26.90
CA LEU A 784 8.61 -2.42 -27.73
C LEU A 784 8.41 -2.74 -29.22
N CYS A 785 8.66 -3.97 -29.67
CA CYS A 785 8.86 -4.22 -31.10
C CYS A 785 7.60 -4.18 -31.96
N LEU A 786 6.41 -4.31 -31.39
CA LEU A 786 5.14 -4.17 -32.10
C LEU A 786 4.52 -2.77 -31.96
N GLU A 787 5.22 -1.83 -31.32
CA GLU A 787 4.71 -0.48 -31.08
C GLU A 787 4.79 0.39 -32.33
N GLY A 788 3.76 1.22 -32.54
CA GLY A 788 3.70 2.13 -33.68
C GLY A 788 3.74 1.38 -35.01
N LYS A 789 4.75 1.67 -35.84
CA LYS A 789 4.97 0.98 -37.13
C LYS A 789 5.64 -0.40 -36.97
N GLY A 790 6.03 -0.78 -35.75
CA GLY A 790 6.84 -1.95 -35.47
C GLY A 790 8.33 -1.74 -35.77
N ARG A 791 9.15 -2.61 -35.18
CA ARG A 791 10.61 -2.65 -35.34
C ARG A 791 11.07 -4.10 -35.47
N VAL A 792 11.97 -4.38 -36.41
CA VAL A 792 12.47 -5.74 -36.71
C VAL A 792 13.99 -5.79 -36.89
N ASP A 793 14.68 -4.70 -36.60
CA ASP A 793 16.08 -4.46 -36.93
C ASP A 793 16.90 -4.03 -35.70
N ILE A 794 16.38 -4.21 -34.48
CA ILE A 794 17.02 -3.77 -33.23
C ILE A 794 18.42 -4.37 -33.05
N LEU A 795 18.62 -5.61 -33.49
CA LEU A 795 19.92 -6.29 -33.42
C LEU A 795 20.97 -5.69 -34.36
N ASP A 796 20.53 -5.00 -35.42
CA ASP A 796 21.42 -4.38 -36.41
C ASP A 796 21.83 -2.95 -36.02
N ARG A 797 21.27 -2.40 -34.93
CA ARG A 797 21.49 -1.02 -34.47
C ARG A 797 22.62 -0.88 -33.44
N GLY A 798 23.31 0.26 -33.45
CA GLY A 798 24.33 0.62 -32.46
C GLY A 798 23.74 1.18 -31.15
N VAL A 799 24.58 1.37 -30.13
CA VAL A 799 24.15 1.80 -28.78
C VAL A 799 23.57 3.23 -28.76
N GLU A 800 24.10 4.16 -29.56
CA GLU A 800 23.58 5.53 -29.62
C GLU A 800 22.16 5.62 -30.21
N ASP A 801 21.81 4.68 -31.11
CA ASP A 801 20.46 4.59 -31.68
C ASP A 801 19.44 4.03 -30.66
N GLU A 802 19.89 3.22 -29.70
CA GLU A 802 19.03 2.51 -28.75
C GLU A 802 18.29 3.45 -27.80
N GLU A 803 18.98 4.43 -27.21
CA GLU A 803 18.35 5.40 -26.30
C GLU A 803 17.31 6.27 -27.03
N GLY A 804 17.61 6.68 -28.26
CA GLY A 804 16.68 7.42 -29.11
C GLY A 804 15.40 6.62 -29.41
N ILE A 805 15.53 5.32 -29.71
CA ILE A 805 14.38 4.42 -29.93
C ILE A 805 13.51 4.32 -28.67
N VAL A 806 14.14 4.20 -27.49
CA VAL A 806 13.41 4.08 -26.21
C VAL A 806 12.70 5.39 -25.86
N GLN A 807 13.34 6.54 -26.09
CA GLN A 807 12.74 7.86 -25.87
C GLN A 807 11.57 8.11 -26.83
N GLU A 808 11.70 7.77 -28.12
CA GLU A 808 10.59 7.82 -29.09
C GLU A 808 9.42 6.92 -28.64
N TRP A 809 9.75 5.73 -28.12
CA TRP A 809 8.75 4.78 -27.66
C TRP A 809 7.99 5.24 -26.41
N LEU A 810 8.67 5.76 -25.38
CA LEU A 810 8.03 6.14 -24.12
C LEU A 810 7.43 7.56 -24.14
N GLY A 811 7.99 8.45 -24.95
CA GLY A 811 7.60 9.86 -24.99
C GLY A 811 7.97 10.61 -23.69
N ALA A 812 7.38 11.78 -23.49
CA ALA A 812 7.76 12.70 -22.40
C ALA A 812 7.45 12.18 -20.98
N GLU A 813 6.57 11.18 -20.83
CA GLU A 813 6.20 10.66 -19.51
C GLU A 813 7.16 9.61 -18.95
N GLY A 814 7.99 8.96 -19.79
CA GLY A 814 8.93 7.90 -19.36
C GLY A 814 8.29 6.54 -19.04
N TYR A 815 6.97 6.42 -19.17
CA TYR A 815 6.24 5.15 -18.98
C TYR A 815 4.93 5.12 -19.78
N LYS A 816 4.41 3.92 -20.00
CA LYS A 816 3.11 3.67 -20.63
C LYS A 816 2.32 2.68 -19.81
N ILE A 817 1.03 2.94 -19.62
CA ILE A 817 0.11 2.03 -18.94
C ILE A 817 -1.03 1.67 -19.88
N ARG A 818 -1.35 0.38 -19.95
CA ARG A 818 -2.55 -0.12 -20.64
C ARG A 818 -3.33 -1.00 -19.70
N GLU A 819 -4.64 -0.81 -19.67
CA GLU A 819 -5.55 -1.55 -18.81
C GLU A 819 -6.64 -2.22 -19.65
N GLY A 820 -7.05 -3.39 -19.17
CA GLY A 820 -8.09 -4.21 -19.76
C GLY A 820 -7.62 -5.06 -20.94
N LEU A 821 -8.52 -5.94 -21.37
CA LEU A 821 -8.36 -6.74 -22.58
C LEU A 821 -8.39 -5.83 -23.83
N ASP A 822 -7.58 -6.17 -24.82
CA ASP A 822 -7.71 -5.59 -26.17
C ASP A 822 -9.10 -5.90 -26.74
N GLU A 823 -9.66 -5.01 -27.56
CA GLU A 823 -11.02 -5.20 -28.13
C GLU A 823 -11.14 -6.50 -28.92
N GLY A 824 -10.11 -6.92 -29.67
CA GLY A 824 -10.13 -8.20 -30.37
C GLY A 824 -10.22 -9.40 -29.42
N TRP A 825 -9.53 -9.33 -28.28
CA TRP A 825 -9.64 -10.35 -27.23
C TRP A 825 -11.01 -10.30 -26.54
N LYS A 826 -11.56 -9.11 -26.26
CA LYS A 826 -12.90 -8.97 -25.67
C LYS A 826 -13.97 -9.60 -26.56
N GLU A 827 -13.94 -9.34 -27.86
CA GLU A 827 -14.91 -9.88 -28.81
C GLU A 827 -14.85 -11.41 -28.88
N ILE A 828 -13.65 -11.97 -29.01
CA ILE A 828 -13.47 -13.43 -29.09
C ILE A 828 -13.88 -14.11 -27.77
N LEU A 829 -13.48 -13.53 -26.64
CA LEU A 829 -13.70 -14.13 -25.33
C LEU A 829 -15.14 -13.94 -24.82
N ALA A 830 -15.85 -12.90 -25.23
CA ALA A 830 -17.25 -12.67 -24.88
C ALA A 830 -18.19 -13.78 -25.40
N GLY A 831 -17.80 -14.47 -26.48
CA GLY A 831 -18.56 -15.58 -27.06
C GLY A 831 -18.34 -16.94 -26.38
N ILE A 832 -17.37 -17.04 -25.47
CA ILE A 832 -17.01 -18.29 -24.79
C ILE A 832 -17.63 -18.25 -23.37
N GLN A 833 -18.87 -18.73 -23.25
CA GLN A 833 -19.59 -18.90 -21.97
C GLN A 833 -19.32 -20.26 -21.33
#